data_AF-A0A4Q3DU85-F1
#
_entry.id   AF-A0A4Q3DU85-F1
#
_cell.length_a   1.000
_cell.length_b   1.000
_cell.length_c   1.000
_cell.angle_alpha   90.00
_cell.angle_beta   90.00
_cell.angle_gamma   90.00
#
_symmetry.space_group_name_H-M   'P 1'
#
loop_
_entity.id
_entity.type
_entity.pdbx_description
1 polymer ?
#
loop_
_entity_poly.entity_id
_entity_poly.type
_entity_poly.pdbx_seq_one_letter_code
_entity_poly.pdbx_strand_id
1 'polypeptide(L)'
;MSTLDTPSPAQDSRRGAFEAAATFGITVALLYFGAGLLVPVVLAILLAFALTPLVNFLERRLRLPGPLAVVLAVLLAASCFAALIYFVALQLIQLAGEFSTYQDTVATKLRGLQQQVVGADFIENLVQAIEALGAQFSAALSNGGPPAMPVTITNDFSGPMSLLGGLVGSLLGPLATVFIVVVFLIFVLMGRTDIQERFLRISSRGNYSTTTLALRDAGKRLSRYLLIQLGVNASYGAIFGIGLMIIGVPGALLWGMLIGVFRYIPFVGALLVAIIPFLLAFAVDPGWSMLMITLVFFLVLDQVTANVVEPRLYGSSTGVSGIAILLSAMFWAALWGPVGLILSTPMTVCLVVLGRYMPFFKVFETLLGSEPVLTPTERLYQRMLQGNTAEAIEIADETVEAEGKDALYDELMLPVLRMAQTGLSNTPEGLSQRRKLADTIEGVIDEYGEGIAAPAGDGVLLIGAQSEIDEAAARIIAQRLAGHGIGSTVLPAMAVRQESISRLDLDAVKLVVLAYVGPTIRASARYVTRRIKRMRPDIDVIAVHLHETESETASGLHVDALASSFADIVGEIETRVGVPPEDPAHIDNAPSNEAVVAALEEIADRFGVPLATLNLLTDVRLQDEPDAFRLAKLAAATPLVIHTGDEKNEHAQNPYLLANGIEFYAAVPLLRSEGEEPLGSLALVGYEEHAFDEAALQRLNEEAERLVSNFVGRPAGVA
;
A
#
# COMPACT_ATOMS: atom_id res chain seq x y z
N MET A 1 -45.74 6.05 39.33
CA MET A 1 -45.51 4.66 38.89
C MET A 1 -45.73 4.63 37.39
N SER A 2 -44.67 4.88 36.62
CA SER A 2 -44.63 4.77 35.16
C SER A 2 -43.19 4.40 34.83
N THR A 3 -42.94 3.11 34.68
CA THR A 3 -41.66 2.56 34.25
C THR A 3 -41.54 2.83 32.76
N LEU A 4 -40.68 3.77 32.38
CA LEU A 4 -40.22 3.92 31.01
C LEU A 4 -39.38 2.68 30.68
N ASP A 5 -40.00 1.72 30.00
CA ASP A 5 -39.32 0.63 29.31
C ASP A 5 -38.35 1.25 28.30
N THR A 6 -37.08 1.34 28.69
CA THR A 6 -36.00 1.61 27.75
C THR A 6 -35.72 0.30 27.00
N PRO A 7 -35.76 0.28 25.66
CA PRO A 7 -35.52 -0.94 24.90
C PRO A 7 -34.10 -1.46 25.19
N SER A 8 -33.96 -2.78 25.30
CA SER A 8 -32.68 -3.45 25.50
C SER A 8 -31.73 -3.19 24.31
N PRO A 9 -30.42 -2.95 24.51
CA PRO A 9 -29.45 -2.69 23.44
C PRO A 9 -29.36 -3.80 22.36
N ALA A 10 -29.78 -5.02 22.70
CA ALA A 10 -29.87 -6.13 21.74
C ALA A 10 -31.03 -5.98 20.73
N GLN A 11 -32.10 -5.28 21.08
CA GLN A 11 -33.24 -5.01 20.18
C GLN A 11 -32.91 -3.93 19.15
N ASP A 12 -32.18 -2.88 19.55
CA ASP A 12 -31.73 -1.82 18.63
C ASP A 12 -30.70 -2.34 17.62
N SER A 13 -29.78 -3.22 18.05
CA SER A 13 -28.80 -3.84 17.16
C SER A 13 -29.45 -4.73 16.09
N ARG A 14 -30.51 -5.48 16.44
CA ARG A 14 -31.26 -6.33 15.50
C ARG A 14 -32.10 -5.52 14.51
N ARG A 15 -32.67 -4.38 14.95
CA ARG A 15 -33.41 -3.46 14.07
C ARG A 15 -32.49 -2.81 13.04
N GLY A 16 -31.32 -2.33 13.48
CA GLY A 16 -30.31 -1.78 12.56
C GLY A 16 -29.82 -2.79 11.52
N ALA A 17 -29.58 -4.05 11.93
CA ALA A 17 -29.18 -5.11 11.00
C ALA A 17 -30.27 -5.45 9.97
N PHE A 18 -31.55 -5.51 10.39
CA PHE A 18 -32.66 -5.75 9.48
C PHE A 18 -32.86 -4.60 8.50
N GLU A 19 -32.78 -3.35 8.96
CA GLU A 19 -32.89 -2.16 8.10
C GLU A 19 -31.76 -2.09 7.07
N ALA A 20 -30.53 -2.41 7.48
CA ALA A 20 -29.39 -2.49 6.56
C ALA A 20 -29.58 -3.59 5.51
N ALA A 21 -30.00 -4.80 5.92
CA ALA A 21 -30.25 -5.91 5.01
C ALA A 21 -31.41 -5.62 4.05
N ALA A 22 -32.48 -5.00 4.53
CA ALA A 22 -33.61 -4.58 3.70
C ALA A 22 -33.19 -3.52 2.69
N THR A 23 -32.41 -2.52 3.11
CA THR A 23 -31.90 -1.47 2.22
C THR A 23 -30.99 -2.05 1.13
N PHE A 24 -30.10 -2.98 1.50
CA PHE A 24 -29.25 -3.69 0.56
C PHE A 24 -30.07 -4.51 -0.45
N GLY A 25 -31.04 -5.30 0.02
CA GLY A 25 -31.92 -6.10 -0.83
C GLY A 25 -32.73 -5.24 -1.81
N ILE A 26 -33.27 -4.10 -1.36
CA ILE A 26 -34.00 -3.15 -2.22
C ILE A 26 -33.07 -2.56 -3.28
N THR A 27 -31.83 -2.21 -2.91
CA THR A 27 -30.85 -1.65 -3.85
C THR A 27 -30.45 -2.67 -4.91
N VAL A 28 -30.21 -3.93 -4.52
CA VAL A 28 -29.92 -5.03 -5.45
C VAL A 28 -31.09 -5.27 -6.40
N ALA A 29 -32.33 -5.29 -5.89
CA ALA A 29 -33.52 -5.43 -6.72
C ALA A 29 -33.66 -4.28 -7.72
N LEU A 30 -33.43 -3.04 -7.29
CA LEU A 30 -33.45 -1.87 -8.16
C LEU A 30 -32.38 -1.95 -9.26
N LEU A 31 -31.16 -2.39 -8.91
CA LEU A 31 -30.07 -2.57 -9.88
C LEU A 31 -30.37 -3.68 -10.89
N TYR A 32 -31.00 -4.77 -10.46
CA TYR A 32 -31.37 -5.91 -11.30
C TYR A 32 -32.49 -5.54 -12.27
N PHE A 33 -33.62 -5.04 -11.76
CA PHE A 33 -34.76 -4.65 -12.61
C PHE A 33 -34.47 -3.38 -13.44
N GLY A 34 -33.60 -2.50 -12.94
CA GLY A 34 -33.15 -1.31 -13.64
C GLY A 34 -32.08 -1.53 -14.70
N ALA A 35 -31.60 -2.76 -14.90
CA ALA A 35 -30.48 -3.07 -15.80
C ALA A 35 -30.63 -2.49 -17.21
N GLY A 36 -31.84 -2.50 -17.79
CA GLY A 36 -32.10 -1.97 -19.12
C GLY A 36 -31.81 -0.46 -19.28
N LEU A 37 -31.86 0.30 -18.19
CA LEU A 37 -31.51 1.73 -18.15
C LEU A 37 -30.11 1.95 -17.55
N LEU A 38 -29.78 1.24 -16.48
CA LEU A 38 -28.56 1.46 -15.71
C LEU A 38 -27.31 0.99 -16.43
N VAL A 39 -27.38 -0.14 -17.16
CA VAL A 39 -26.21 -0.67 -17.90
C VAL A 39 -25.72 0.35 -18.94
N PRO A 40 -26.57 0.92 -19.82
CA PRO A 40 -26.14 1.96 -20.75
C PRO A 40 -25.56 3.20 -20.08
N VAL A 41 -26.15 3.64 -18.95
CA VAL A 41 -25.68 4.81 -18.20
C VAL A 41 -24.30 4.57 -17.59
N VAL A 42 -24.11 3.43 -16.93
CA VAL A 42 -22.82 3.07 -16.32
C VAL A 42 -21.74 2.91 -17.38
N LEU A 43 -22.06 2.23 -18.49
CA LEU A 43 -21.14 2.09 -19.62
C LEU A 43 -20.76 3.46 -20.19
N ALA A 44 -21.73 4.36 -20.36
CA ALA A 44 -21.49 5.73 -20.80
C ALA A 44 -20.60 6.51 -19.81
N ILE A 45 -20.79 6.37 -18.51
CA ILE A 45 -19.95 7.02 -17.48
C ILE A 45 -18.51 6.49 -17.55
N LEU A 46 -18.31 5.17 -17.64
CA LEU A 46 -16.97 4.57 -17.73
C LEU A 46 -16.26 4.98 -19.03
N LEU A 47 -16.95 4.90 -20.16
CA LEU A 47 -16.45 5.38 -21.45
C LEU A 47 -16.15 6.89 -21.40
N ALA A 48 -16.95 7.67 -20.67
CA ALA A 48 -16.71 9.09 -20.50
C ALA A 48 -15.40 9.38 -19.78
N PHE A 49 -15.10 8.65 -18.70
CA PHE A 49 -13.82 8.78 -18.02
C PHE A 49 -12.64 8.37 -18.91
N ALA A 50 -12.80 7.34 -19.74
CA ALA A 50 -11.78 6.90 -20.69
C ALA A 50 -11.58 7.89 -21.85
N LEU A 51 -12.65 8.53 -22.35
CA LEU A 51 -12.63 9.48 -23.47
C LEU A 51 -12.29 10.92 -23.05
N THR A 52 -12.43 11.26 -21.77
CA THR A 52 -12.09 12.58 -21.23
C THR A 52 -10.70 13.10 -21.64
N PRO A 53 -9.59 12.34 -21.56
CA PRO A 53 -8.28 12.81 -22.05
C PRO A 53 -8.28 13.12 -23.55
N LEU A 54 -8.99 12.32 -24.37
CA LEU A 54 -9.12 12.56 -25.80
C LEU A 54 -9.89 13.85 -26.07
N VAL A 55 -11.02 14.07 -25.38
CA VAL A 55 -11.79 15.32 -25.47
C VAL A 55 -10.94 16.51 -25.05
N ASN A 56 -10.23 16.42 -23.91
CA ASN A 56 -9.34 17.49 -23.45
C ASN A 56 -8.19 17.76 -24.43
N PHE A 57 -7.68 16.72 -25.10
CA PHE A 57 -6.69 16.87 -26.16
C PHE A 57 -7.27 17.62 -27.36
N LEU A 58 -8.45 17.26 -27.84
CA LEU A 58 -9.15 17.94 -28.93
C LEU A 58 -9.47 19.41 -28.59
N GLU A 59 -9.94 19.68 -27.36
CA GLU A 59 -10.24 21.04 -26.88
C GLU A 59 -8.97 21.89 -26.73
N ARG A 60 -7.91 21.36 -26.11
CA ARG A 60 -6.72 22.17 -25.77
C ARG A 60 -5.69 22.25 -26.89
N ARG A 61 -5.44 21.14 -27.59
CA ARG A 61 -4.41 21.08 -28.66
C ARG A 61 -4.98 21.52 -30.00
N LEU A 62 -6.18 21.06 -30.38
CA LEU A 62 -6.84 21.47 -31.63
C LEU A 62 -7.75 22.69 -31.47
N ARG A 63 -7.92 23.23 -30.26
CA ARG A 63 -8.70 24.46 -29.96
C ARG A 63 -10.15 24.37 -30.45
N LEU A 64 -10.73 23.16 -30.44
CA LEU A 64 -12.13 22.96 -30.82
C LEU A 64 -13.07 23.42 -29.69
N PRO A 65 -14.24 24.00 -30.01
CA PRO A 65 -15.26 24.31 -29.00
C PRO A 65 -15.81 23.01 -28.38
N GLY A 66 -16.09 23.04 -27.08
CA GLY A 66 -16.40 21.84 -26.27
C GLY A 66 -17.38 20.85 -26.91
N PRO A 67 -18.58 21.27 -27.38
CA PRO A 67 -19.53 20.35 -27.99
C PRO A 67 -19.00 19.66 -29.26
N LEU A 68 -18.21 20.35 -30.10
CA LEU A 68 -17.61 19.75 -31.28
C LEU A 68 -16.52 18.74 -30.90
N ALA A 69 -15.70 19.05 -29.88
CA ALA A 69 -14.69 18.13 -29.38
C ALA A 69 -15.31 16.84 -28.83
N VAL A 70 -16.43 16.94 -28.11
CA VAL A 70 -17.20 15.80 -27.60
C VAL A 70 -17.73 14.94 -28.75
N VAL A 71 -18.46 15.54 -29.70
CA VAL A 71 -19.04 14.80 -30.85
C VAL A 71 -17.93 14.14 -31.66
N LEU A 72 -16.83 14.84 -31.93
CA LEU A 72 -15.70 14.29 -32.68
C LEU A 72 -15.03 13.13 -31.93
N ALA A 73 -14.82 13.24 -30.60
CA ALA A 73 -14.26 12.15 -29.80
C ALA A 73 -15.15 10.90 -29.82
N VAL A 74 -16.47 11.09 -29.68
CA VAL A 74 -17.43 9.98 -29.70
C VAL A 74 -17.49 9.35 -31.10
N LEU A 75 -17.48 10.14 -32.17
CA LEU A 75 -17.42 9.62 -33.54
C LEU A 75 -16.13 8.83 -33.78
N LEU A 76 -14.98 9.35 -33.36
CA LEU A 76 -13.70 8.63 -33.48
C LEU A 76 -13.72 7.29 -32.72
N ALA A 77 -14.26 7.26 -31.50
CA ALA A 77 -14.40 6.05 -30.71
C ALA A 77 -15.35 5.04 -31.38
N ALA A 78 -16.50 5.50 -31.85
CA ALA A 78 -17.48 4.68 -32.56
C ALA A 78 -16.91 4.13 -33.87
N SER A 79 -16.18 4.95 -34.64
CA SER A 79 -15.50 4.50 -35.86
C SER A 79 -14.40 3.48 -35.58
N CYS A 80 -13.62 3.66 -34.50
CA CYS A 80 -12.62 2.69 -34.08
C CYS A 80 -13.27 1.34 -33.71
N PHE A 81 -14.35 1.35 -32.92
CA PHE A 81 -15.07 0.15 -32.54
C PHE A 81 -15.76 -0.54 -33.73
N ALA A 82 -16.35 0.23 -34.64
CA ALA A 82 -16.92 -0.30 -35.88
C ALA A 82 -15.86 -0.94 -36.78
N ALA A 83 -14.68 -0.30 -36.92
CA ALA A 83 -13.55 -0.86 -37.65
C ALA A 83 -13.04 -2.16 -37.01
N LEU A 84 -12.99 -2.21 -35.68
CA LEU A 84 -12.64 -3.41 -34.91
C LEU A 84 -13.58 -4.58 -35.23
N ILE A 85 -14.89 -4.37 -35.11
CA ILE A 85 -15.91 -5.39 -35.39
C ILE A 85 -15.83 -5.84 -36.84
N TYR A 86 -15.71 -4.89 -37.78
CA TYR A 86 -15.59 -5.19 -39.20
C TYR A 86 -14.34 -6.03 -39.51
N PHE A 87 -13.19 -5.66 -38.94
CA PHE A 87 -11.96 -6.41 -39.09
C PHE A 87 -12.06 -7.84 -38.54
N VAL A 88 -12.64 -7.99 -37.34
CA VAL A 88 -12.91 -9.31 -36.73
C VAL A 88 -13.80 -10.15 -37.63
N ALA A 89 -14.89 -9.58 -38.16
CA ALA A 89 -15.81 -10.29 -39.05
C ALA A 89 -15.10 -10.78 -40.32
N LEU A 90 -14.26 -9.94 -40.94
CA LEU A 90 -13.48 -10.33 -42.12
C LEU A 90 -12.50 -11.47 -41.82
N GLN A 91 -11.77 -11.38 -40.70
CA GLN A 91 -10.82 -12.41 -40.29
C GLN A 91 -11.51 -13.74 -39.98
N LEU A 92 -12.69 -13.72 -39.35
CA LEU A 92 -13.48 -14.93 -39.08
C LEU A 92 -13.93 -15.61 -40.38
N ILE A 93 -14.36 -14.84 -41.38
CA ILE A 93 -14.74 -15.39 -42.70
C ILE A 93 -13.53 -16.03 -43.39
N GLN A 94 -12.36 -15.40 -43.33
CA GLN A 94 -11.12 -15.96 -43.89
C GLN A 94 -10.73 -17.27 -43.20
N LEU A 95 -10.71 -17.26 -41.86
CA LEU A 95 -10.33 -18.44 -41.08
C LEU A 95 -11.32 -19.61 -41.28
N ALA A 96 -12.61 -19.32 -41.41
CA ALA A 96 -13.62 -20.33 -41.68
C ALA A 96 -13.48 -20.97 -43.07
N GLY A 97 -13.01 -20.20 -44.07
CA GLY A 97 -12.72 -20.72 -45.40
C GLY A 97 -11.55 -21.72 -45.44
N GLU A 98 -10.60 -21.60 -44.51
CA GLU A 98 -9.44 -22.50 -44.39
C GLU A 98 -9.71 -23.71 -43.49
N PHE A 99 -10.87 -23.77 -42.84
CA PHE A 99 -11.19 -24.77 -41.81
C PHE A 99 -11.16 -26.21 -42.33
N SER A 100 -11.54 -26.47 -43.60
CA SER A 100 -11.48 -27.81 -44.19
C SER A 100 -10.06 -28.36 -44.27
N THR A 101 -9.06 -27.50 -44.53
CA THR A 101 -7.65 -27.89 -44.59
C THR A 101 -7.10 -28.33 -43.23
N TYR A 102 -7.62 -27.77 -42.14
CA TYR A 102 -7.19 -28.10 -40.77
C TYR A 102 -7.75 -29.43 -40.26
N GLN A 103 -8.89 -29.89 -40.79
CA GLN A 103 -9.52 -31.15 -40.40
C GLN A 103 -8.64 -32.37 -40.71
N ASP A 104 -7.99 -32.37 -41.87
CA ASP A 104 -7.15 -33.49 -42.32
C ASP A 104 -5.92 -33.67 -41.41
N THR A 105 -5.28 -32.58 -40.99
CA THR A 105 -4.11 -32.61 -40.10
C THR A 105 -4.49 -33.07 -38.69
N VAL A 106 -5.62 -32.61 -38.15
CA VAL A 106 -6.14 -33.03 -36.84
C VAL A 106 -6.50 -34.52 -36.84
N ALA A 107 -7.22 -34.99 -37.86
CA ALA A 107 -7.59 -36.39 -38.00
C ALA A 107 -6.35 -37.30 -38.07
N THR A 108 -5.31 -36.85 -38.77
CA THR A 108 -4.04 -37.59 -38.90
C THR A 108 -3.30 -37.71 -37.56
N LYS A 109 -3.22 -36.63 -36.77
CA LYS A 109 -2.60 -36.66 -35.43
C LYS A 109 -3.36 -37.54 -34.44
N LEU A 110 -4.69 -37.44 -34.43
CA LEU A 110 -5.54 -38.25 -33.54
C LEU A 110 -5.40 -39.75 -33.85
N ARG A 111 -5.34 -40.12 -35.13
CA ARG A 111 -5.05 -41.51 -35.55
C ARG A 111 -3.65 -41.98 -35.15
N GLY A 112 -2.66 -41.09 -35.20
CA GLY A 112 -1.29 -41.39 -34.72
C GLY A 112 -1.23 -41.63 -33.22
N LEU A 113 -1.96 -40.84 -32.42
CA LEU A 113 -2.12 -41.04 -30.98
C LEU A 113 -2.89 -42.32 -30.64
N GLN A 114 -3.91 -42.67 -31.44
CA GLN A 114 -4.68 -43.91 -31.31
C GLN A 114 -3.83 -45.17 -31.49
N GLN A 115 -2.79 -45.11 -32.34
CA GLN A 115 -1.82 -46.20 -32.49
C GLN A 115 -0.85 -46.33 -31.31
N GLN A 116 -0.67 -45.27 -30.51
CA GLN A 116 0.24 -45.26 -29.35
C GLN A 116 -0.47 -45.42 -28.00
N VAL A 117 -1.77 -45.14 -27.91
CA VAL A 117 -2.53 -45.15 -26.65
C VAL A 117 -3.63 -46.21 -26.70
N VAL A 118 -3.59 -47.17 -25.78
CA VAL A 118 -4.58 -48.26 -25.65
C VAL A 118 -5.91 -47.70 -25.14
N GLY A 119 -6.87 -47.48 -26.04
CA GLY A 119 -8.21 -46.92 -25.73
C GLY A 119 -8.91 -46.29 -26.93
N ALA A 120 -8.96 -47.01 -28.06
CA ALA A 120 -9.30 -46.51 -29.39
C ALA A 120 -10.72 -45.91 -29.54
N ASP A 121 -11.68 -46.33 -28.72
CA ASP A 121 -13.10 -45.95 -28.87
C ASP A 121 -13.36 -44.48 -28.53
N PHE A 122 -12.62 -43.88 -27.58
CA PHE A 122 -12.79 -42.46 -27.25
C PHE A 122 -12.29 -41.54 -28.37
N ILE A 123 -11.20 -41.91 -29.04
CA ILE A 123 -10.61 -41.12 -30.11
C ILE A 123 -11.49 -41.16 -31.37
N GLU A 124 -12.09 -42.30 -31.68
CA GLU A 124 -13.01 -42.43 -32.82
C GLU A 124 -14.26 -41.57 -32.65
N ASN A 125 -14.84 -41.54 -31.45
CA ASN A 125 -15.95 -40.63 -31.10
C ASN A 125 -15.54 -39.15 -31.20
N LEU A 126 -14.29 -38.81 -30.84
CA LEU A 126 -13.77 -37.44 -30.92
C LEU A 126 -13.58 -36.98 -32.38
N VAL A 127 -13.06 -37.87 -33.24
CA VAL A 127 -12.90 -37.60 -34.68
C VAL A 127 -14.26 -37.39 -35.35
N GLN A 128 -15.24 -38.25 -35.07
CA GLN A 128 -16.60 -38.09 -35.60
C GLN A 128 -17.28 -36.81 -35.11
N ALA A 129 -17.06 -36.42 -33.85
CA ALA A 129 -17.59 -35.17 -33.31
C ALA A 129 -16.98 -33.92 -33.99
N ILE A 130 -15.68 -33.95 -34.31
CA ILE A 130 -14.98 -32.87 -35.02
C ILE A 130 -15.49 -32.75 -36.47
N GLU A 131 -15.64 -33.88 -37.18
CA GLU A 131 -16.21 -33.90 -38.53
C GLU A 131 -17.67 -33.38 -38.54
N ALA A 132 -18.49 -33.79 -37.57
CA ALA A 132 -19.86 -33.32 -37.43
C ALA A 132 -19.95 -31.81 -37.10
N LEU A 133 -19.05 -31.29 -36.26
CA LEU A 133 -18.95 -29.84 -36.00
C LEU A 133 -18.53 -29.08 -37.27
N GLY A 134 -17.56 -29.60 -38.02
CA GLY A 134 -17.10 -28.99 -39.27
C GLY A 134 -18.19 -28.92 -40.34
N ALA A 135 -19.00 -29.98 -40.45
CA ALA A 135 -20.16 -30.01 -41.32
C ALA A 135 -21.24 -29.00 -40.90
N GLN A 136 -21.51 -28.86 -39.59
CA GLN A 136 -22.48 -27.88 -39.08
C GLN A 136 -22.01 -26.43 -39.26
N PHE A 137 -20.73 -26.16 -39.02
CA PHE A 137 -20.15 -24.82 -39.14
C PHE A 137 -20.09 -24.36 -40.60
N SER A 138 -19.65 -25.24 -41.51
CA SER A 138 -19.68 -24.96 -42.95
C SER A 138 -21.10 -24.78 -43.47
N ALA A 139 -22.06 -25.60 -43.02
CA ALA A 139 -23.48 -25.44 -43.35
C ALA A 139 -24.05 -24.10 -42.85
N ALA A 140 -23.73 -23.67 -41.63
CA ALA A 140 -24.19 -22.41 -41.06
C ALA A 140 -23.65 -21.16 -41.79
N LEU A 141 -22.44 -21.24 -42.36
CA LEU A 141 -21.81 -20.17 -43.14
C LEU A 141 -22.27 -20.14 -44.60
N SER A 142 -22.61 -21.29 -45.19
CA SER A 142 -23.04 -21.38 -46.58
C SER A 142 -24.56 -21.28 -46.77
N ASN A 143 -25.35 -21.62 -45.75
CA ASN A 143 -26.79 -21.43 -45.73
C ASN A 143 -27.20 -20.92 -44.34
N GLY A 144 -27.74 -19.69 -44.24
CA GLY A 144 -28.18 -19.10 -42.97
C GLY A 144 -29.41 -19.77 -42.33
N GLY A 145 -29.34 -21.05 -41.96
CA GLY A 145 -30.38 -21.77 -41.21
C GLY A 145 -30.18 -23.31 -41.18
N PRO A 146 -30.75 -24.01 -40.17
CA PRO A 146 -30.60 -25.47 -40.01
C PRO A 146 -31.29 -26.27 -41.14
N PRO A 147 -30.88 -27.53 -41.40
CA PRO A 147 -31.44 -28.35 -42.48
C PRO A 147 -32.96 -28.52 -42.33
N ALA A 148 -33.68 -28.30 -43.43
CA ALA A 148 -35.13 -28.34 -43.50
C ALA A 148 -35.70 -29.70 -43.08
N MET A 149 -36.40 -29.74 -41.95
CA MET A 149 -37.47 -30.71 -41.73
C MET A 149 -38.72 -30.22 -42.48
N PRO A 150 -39.39 -31.03 -43.31
CA PRO A 150 -40.60 -30.59 -43.99
C PRO A 150 -41.75 -30.61 -42.97
N VAL A 151 -42.04 -29.47 -42.36
CA VAL A 151 -43.29 -29.29 -41.62
C VAL A 151 -44.11 -28.20 -42.30
N THR A 152 -45.26 -28.67 -42.76
CA THR A 152 -46.43 -28.04 -43.35
C THR A 152 -46.56 -26.52 -43.19
N ILE A 153 -46.79 -25.90 -44.34
CA ILE A 153 -47.13 -24.49 -44.61
C ILE A 153 -48.13 -23.92 -43.60
N THR A 154 -47.71 -22.85 -42.93
CA THR A 154 -48.58 -21.69 -42.66
C THR A 154 -47.92 -20.48 -43.29
N ASN A 155 -48.68 -19.82 -44.17
CA ASN A 155 -48.26 -18.63 -44.93
C ASN A 155 -47.78 -17.52 -43.99
N ASP A 156 -46.54 -17.06 -44.15
CA ASP A 156 -46.15 -15.67 -43.86
C ASP A 156 -44.88 -15.28 -44.66
N PHE A 157 -45.12 -14.49 -45.72
CA PHE A 157 -44.18 -13.70 -46.53
C PHE A 157 -42.79 -14.28 -46.82
N SER A 158 -42.70 -15.19 -47.80
CA SER A 158 -41.45 -15.49 -48.51
C SER A 158 -41.15 -14.40 -49.54
N GLY A 159 -40.50 -13.32 -49.10
CA GLY A 159 -39.94 -12.28 -49.97
C GLY A 159 -38.67 -11.69 -49.35
N PRO A 160 -37.85 -10.93 -50.10
CA PRO A 160 -36.68 -10.23 -49.56
C PRO A 160 -36.97 -9.42 -48.29
N MET A 161 -38.24 -9.02 -48.11
CA MET A 161 -38.76 -8.28 -46.98
C MET A 161 -38.77 -9.06 -45.65
N SER A 162 -38.90 -10.39 -45.64
CA SER A 162 -38.88 -11.20 -44.40
C SER A 162 -37.46 -11.54 -43.94
N LEU A 163 -36.53 -11.70 -44.88
CA LEU A 163 -35.09 -11.73 -44.59
C LEU A 163 -34.62 -10.38 -44.04
N LEU A 164 -35.09 -9.27 -44.63
CA LEU A 164 -34.91 -7.92 -44.09
C LEU A 164 -35.56 -7.80 -42.70
N GLY A 165 -36.78 -8.28 -42.49
CA GLY A 165 -37.46 -8.25 -41.19
C GLY A 165 -36.73 -9.02 -40.10
N GLY A 166 -36.17 -10.20 -40.43
CA GLY A 166 -35.36 -11.01 -39.52
C GLY A 166 -34.01 -10.37 -39.18
N LEU A 167 -33.26 -9.89 -40.18
CA LEU A 167 -32.00 -9.16 -39.95
C LEU A 167 -32.23 -7.87 -39.17
N VAL A 168 -33.23 -7.09 -39.56
CA VAL A 168 -33.58 -5.83 -38.91
C VAL A 168 -34.02 -6.09 -37.47
N GLY A 169 -34.83 -7.12 -37.22
CA GLY A 169 -35.26 -7.52 -35.87
C GLY A 169 -34.11 -7.94 -34.95
N SER A 170 -33.17 -8.76 -35.44
CA SER A 170 -32.01 -9.22 -34.65
C SER A 170 -30.96 -8.13 -34.42
N LEU A 171 -30.82 -7.19 -35.34
CA LEU A 171 -29.85 -6.08 -35.23
C LEU A 171 -30.42 -4.88 -34.46
N LEU A 172 -31.74 -4.65 -34.51
CA LEU A 172 -32.41 -3.52 -33.83
C LEU A 172 -32.12 -3.47 -32.33
N GLY A 173 -32.12 -4.61 -31.64
CA GLY A 173 -31.86 -4.67 -30.20
C GLY A 173 -30.49 -4.12 -29.82
N PRO A 174 -29.39 -4.73 -30.27
CA PRO A 174 -28.03 -4.24 -30.01
C PRO A 174 -27.78 -2.81 -30.53
N LEU A 175 -28.30 -2.45 -31.72
CA LEU A 175 -28.17 -1.09 -32.24
C LEU A 175 -28.90 -0.06 -31.38
N ALA A 176 -30.09 -0.39 -30.86
CA ALA A 176 -30.80 0.48 -29.93
C ALA A 176 -29.99 0.67 -28.64
N THR A 177 -29.41 -0.39 -28.08
CA THR A 177 -28.53 -0.28 -26.90
C THR A 177 -27.32 0.59 -27.19
N VAL A 178 -26.62 0.38 -28.31
CA VAL A 178 -25.45 1.20 -28.70
C VAL A 178 -25.85 2.66 -28.89
N PHE A 179 -26.99 2.92 -29.56
CA PHE A 179 -27.50 4.28 -29.73
C PHE A 179 -27.79 4.95 -28.38
N ILE A 180 -28.45 4.25 -27.46
CA ILE A 180 -28.74 4.75 -26.11
C ILE A 180 -27.43 5.05 -25.35
N VAL A 181 -26.44 4.15 -25.40
CA VAL A 181 -25.11 4.36 -24.79
C VAL A 181 -24.44 5.60 -25.37
N VAL A 182 -24.43 5.76 -26.69
CA VAL A 182 -23.83 6.91 -27.38
C VAL A 182 -24.51 8.22 -26.97
N VAL A 183 -25.84 8.23 -26.89
CA VAL A 183 -26.60 9.39 -26.44
C VAL A 183 -26.23 9.74 -25.00
N PHE A 184 -26.29 8.79 -24.06
CA PHE A 184 -25.88 9.03 -22.67
C PHE A 184 -24.43 9.48 -22.57
N LEU A 185 -23.53 8.88 -23.35
CA LEU A 185 -22.12 9.23 -23.39
C LEU A 185 -21.93 10.70 -23.78
N ILE A 186 -22.59 11.16 -24.86
CA ILE A 186 -22.55 12.56 -25.29
C ILE A 186 -23.06 13.49 -24.19
N PHE A 187 -24.20 13.16 -23.56
CA PHE A 187 -24.75 13.97 -22.46
C PHE A 187 -23.84 14.01 -21.23
N VAL A 188 -23.23 12.88 -20.86
CA VAL A 188 -22.28 12.81 -19.73
C VAL A 188 -21.00 13.59 -20.02
N LEU A 189 -20.44 13.48 -21.24
CA LEU A 189 -19.26 14.26 -21.65
C LEU A 189 -19.55 15.76 -21.65
N MET A 190 -20.69 16.16 -22.19
CA MET A 190 -21.07 17.56 -22.34
C MET A 190 -21.49 18.19 -21.01
N GLY A 191 -22.17 17.43 -20.15
CA GLY A 191 -22.61 17.85 -18.81
C GLY A 191 -21.60 17.57 -17.70
N ARG A 192 -20.34 17.24 -18.02
CA ARG A 192 -19.34 16.81 -17.02
C ARG A 192 -19.14 17.79 -15.86
N THR A 193 -19.20 19.10 -16.12
CA THR A 193 -19.09 20.15 -15.09
C THR A 193 -20.36 20.25 -14.27
N ASP A 194 -21.51 20.26 -14.93
CA ASP A 194 -22.81 20.43 -14.29
C ASP A 194 -23.20 19.24 -13.42
N ILE A 195 -22.85 18.02 -13.84
CA ILE A 195 -23.06 16.79 -13.08
C ILE A 195 -22.23 16.83 -11.79
N GLN A 196 -20.97 17.29 -11.87
CA GLN A 196 -20.10 17.44 -10.70
C GLN A 196 -20.66 18.47 -9.71
N GLU A 197 -21.11 19.63 -10.20
CA GLU A 197 -21.68 20.69 -9.36
C GLU A 197 -23.01 20.28 -8.71
N ARG A 198 -23.89 19.58 -9.44
CA ARG A 198 -25.16 19.06 -8.91
C ARG A 198 -24.93 17.98 -7.86
N PHE A 199 -23.99 17.07 -8.11
CA PHE A 199 -23.63 16.02 -7.16
C PHE A 199 -23.01 16.61 -5.88
N LEU A 200 -22.12 17.61 -6.02
CA LEU A 200 -21.54 18.32 -4.90
C LEU A 200 -22.60 18.95 -3.99
N ARG A 201 -23.66 19.53 -4.58
CA ARG A 201 -24.76 20.14 -3.82
C ARG A 201 -25.57 19.12 -3.01
N ILE A 202 -25.65 17.87 -3.47
CA ILE A 202 -26.37 16.79 -2.77
C ILE A 202 -25.51 16.20 -1.66
N SER A 203 -24.19 16.07 -1.90
CA SER A 203 -23.26 15.43 -0.97
C SER A 203 -22.72 16.37 0.12
N SER A 204 -22.66 17.68 -0.13
CA SER A 204 -22.09 18.65 0.82
C SER A 204 -23.14 19.19 1.80
N ARG A 205 -23.14 18.68 3.04
CA ARG A 205 -23.82 19.30 4.19
C ARG A 205 -22.98 20.44 4.82
N GLY A 206 -22.39 21.32 4.01
CA GLY A 206 -21.81 22.60 4.49
C GLY A 206 -20.31 22.83 4.26
N ASN A 207 -19.52 21.85 3.80
CA ASN A 207 -18.09 22.03 3.50
C ASN A 207 -17.80 21.88 1.99
N TYR A 208 -17.94 22.98 1.26
CA TYR A 208 -17.88 23.02 -0.20
C TYR A 208 -16.46 22.86 -0.79
N SER A 209 -15.39 23.27 -0.10
CA SER A 209 -14.03 23.28 -0.67
C SER A 209 -13.36 21.89 -0.66
N THR A 210 -13.42 21.16 0.46
CA THR A 210 -12.73 19.87 0.61
C THR A 210 -13.37 18.75 -0.22
N THR A 211 -14.71 18.70 -0.25
CA THR A 211 -15.47 17.68 -0.99
C THR A 211 -15.28 17.80 -2.51
N THR A 212 -15.14 19.02 -3.03
CA THR A 212 -14.94 19.28 -4.46
C THR A 212 -13.56 18.82 -4.94
N LEU A 213 -12.52 19.12 -4.16
CA LEU A 213 -11.15 18.70 -4.46
C LEU A 213 -11.05 17.17 -4.43
N ALA A 214 -11.65 16.54 -3.42
CA ALA A 214 -11.70 15.09 -3.27
C ALA A 214 -12.40 14.38 -4.46
N LEU A 215 -13.57 14.86 -4.89
CA LEU A 215 -14.30 14.31 -6.05
C LEU A 215 -13.53 14.47 -7.37
N ARG A 216 -12.89 15.62 -7.57
CA ARG A 216 -12.10 15.88 -8.78
C ARG A 216 -10.87 14.98 -8.84
N ASP A 217 -10.22 14.74 -7.70
CA ASP A 217 -9.06 13.86 -7.62
C ASP A 217 -9.45 12.38 -7.74
N ALA A 218 -10.60 11.97 -7.19
CA ALA A 218 -11.20 10.66 -7.44
C ALA A 218 -11.43 10.42 -8.95
N GLY A 219 -12.01 11.41 -9.65
CA GLY A 219 -12.25 11.33 -11.09
C GLY A 219 -10.97 11.23 -11.93
N LYS A 220 -9.91 11.96 -11.55
CA LYS A 220 -8.59 11.85 -12.20
C LYS A 220 -7.96 10.47 -12.00
N ARG A 221 -8.02 9.93 -10.77
CA ARG A 221 -7.49 8.59 -10.45
C ARG A 221 -8.22 7.51 -11.23
N LEU A 222 -9.55 7.61 -11.30
CA LEU A 222 -10.37 6.69 -12.07
C LEU A 222 -10.07 6.75 -13.57
N SER A 223 -10.00 7.95 -14.15
CA SER A 223 -9.65 8.14 -15.56
C SER A 223 -8.25 7.58 -15.87
N ARG A 224 -7.26 7.85 -15.00
CA ARG A 224 -5.91 7.30 -15.13
C ARG A 224 -5.93 5.76 -15.09
N TYR A 225 -6.64 5.16 -14.14
CA TYR A 225 -6.76 3.71 -14.04
C TYR A 225 -7.34 3.09 -15.33
N LEU A 226 -8.47 3.61 -15.83
CA LEU A 226 -9.11 3.12 -17.05
C LEU A 226 -8.20 3.26 -18.28
N LEU A 227 -7.39 4.31 -18.36
CA LEU A 227 -6.43 4.50 -19.44
C LEU A 227 -5.26 3.53 -19.37
N ILE A 228 -4.71 3.30 -18.18
CA ILE A 228 -3.65 2.30 -17.99
C ILE A 228 -4.21 0.93 -18.36
N GLN A 229 -5.41 0.59 -17.90
CA GLN A 229 -6.09 -0.67 -18.25
C GLN A 229 -6.24 -0.84 -19.76
N LEU A 230 -6.71 0.20 -20.46
CA LEU A 230 -6.82 0.19 -21.91
C LEU A 230 -5.44 0.01 -22.58
N GLY A 231 -4.42 0.71 -22.11
CA GLY A 231 -3.06 0.63 -22.64
C GLY A 231 -2.42 -0.75 -22.44
N VAL A 232 -2.57 -1.34 -21.25
CA VAL A 232 -2.07 -2.69 -20.94
C VAL A 232 -2.81 -3.73 -21.77
N ASN A 233 -4.14 -3.65 -21.85
CA ASN A 233 -4.93 -4.59 -22.66
C ASN A 233 -4.58 -4.50 -24.16
N ALA A 234 -4.42 -3.28 -24.68
CA ALA A 234 -4.06 -3.06 -26.08
C ALA A 234 -2.64 -3.54 -26.40
N SER A 235 -1.67 -3.24 -25.53
CA SER A 235 -0.28 -3.69 -25.70
C SER A 235 -0.14 -5.20 -25.56
N TYR A 236 -0.83 -5.83 -24.59
CA TYR A 236 -0.89 -7.28 -24.46
C TYR A 236 -1.45 -7.91 -25.74
N GLY A 237 -2.58 -7.41 -26.25
CA GLY A 237 -3.18 -7.89 -27.50
C GLY A 237 -2.24 -7.74 -28.70
N ALA A 238 -1.54 -6.61 -28.81
CA ALA A 238 -0.56 -6.39 -29.87
C ALA A 238 0.64 -7.35 -29.76
N ILE A 239 1.23 -7.51 -28.57
CA ILE A 239 2.36 -8.42 -28.34
C ILE A 239 1.93 -9.86 -28.60
N PHE A 240 0.77 -10.27 -28.10
CA PHE A 240 0.23 -11.61 -28.34
C PHE A 240 -0.01 -11.86 -29.83
N GLY A 241 -0.66 -10.92 -30.53
CA GLY A 241 -0.91 -11.03 -31.96
C GLY A 241 0.37 -11.06 -32.80
N ILE A 242 1.36 -10.23 -32.49
CA ILE A 242 2.67 -10.24 -33.16
C ILE A 242 3.40 -11.55 -32.86
N GLY A 243 3.38 -12.04 -31.63
CA GLY A 243 4.00 -13.31 -31.26
C GLY A 243 3.37 -14.50 -31.99
N LEU A 244 2.04 -14.57 -32.05
CA LEU A 244 1.33 -15.57 -32.85
C LEU A 244 1.69 -15.48 -34.34
N MET A 245 1.86 -14.26 -34.86
CA MET A 245 2.27 -14.04 -36.26
C MET A 245 3.68 -14.57 -36.52
N ILE A 246 4.62 -14.36 -35.58
CA ILE A 246 6.00 -14.89 -35.66
C ILE A 246 6.00 -16.43 -35.59
N ILE A 247 5.16 -17.01 -34.73
CA ILE A 247 5.00 -18.47 -34.61
C ILE A 247 4.32 -19.07 -35.84
N GLY A 248 3.55 -18.27 -36.59
CA GLY A 248 2.84 -18.65 -37.81
C GLY A 248 1.41 -19.11 -37.57
N VAL A 249 0.81 -18.85 -36.40
CA VAL A 249 -0.57 -19.28 -36.06
C VAL A 249 -1.56 -18.50 -36.93
N PRO A 250 -2.49 -19.17 -37.65
CA PRO A 250 -3.49 -18.50 -38.46
C PRO A 250 -4.40 -17.57 -37.65
N GLY A 251 -4.78 -16.44 -38.24
CA GLY A 251 -5.60 -15.44 -37.58
C GLY A 251 -4.90 -14.73 -36.40
N ALA A 252 -3.57 -14.73 -36.34
CA ALA A 252 -2.79 -14.10 -35.27
C ALA A 252 -3.28 -12.70 -34.85
N LEU A 253 -3.56 -11.82 -35.82
CA LEU A 253 -4.10 -10.47 -35.60
C LEU A 253 -5.50 -10.48 -34.98
N LEU A 254 -6.38 -11.39 -35.44
CA LEU A 254 -7.72 -11.58 -34.89
C LEU A 254 -7.65 -11.96 -33.42
N TRP A 255 -6.80 -12.94 -33.08
CA TRP A 255 -6.67 -13.43 -31.72
C TRP A 255 -5.98 -12.44 -30.79
N GLY A 256 -4.96 -11.71 -31.27
CA GLY A 256 -4.36 -10.58 -30.56
C GLY A 256 -5.37 -9.48 -30.23
N MET A 257 -6.25 -9.16 -31.18
CA MET A 257 -7.30 -8.16 -30.97
C MET A 257 -8.37 -8.66 -29.98
N LEU A 258 -8.87 -9.88 -30.17
CA LEU A 258 -9.87 -10.48 -29.30
C LEU A 258 -9.36 -10.63 -27.87
N ILE A 259 -8.10 -11.03 -27.67
CA ILE A 259 -7.54 -11.20 -26.33
C ILE A 259 -7.45 -9.86 -25.61
N GLY A 260 -7.07 -8.79 -26.32
CA GLY A 260 -7.06 -7.43 -25.77
C GLY A 260 -8.44 -6.97 -25.31
N VAL A 261 -9.50 -7.29 -26.07
CA VAL A 261 -10.89 -6.97 -25.69
C VAL A 261 -11.38 -7.86 -24.54
N PHE A 262 -11.15 -9.17 -24.61
CA PHE A 262 -11.63 -10.10 -23.60
C PHE A 262 -10.89 -9.97 -22.27
N ARG A 263 -9.70 -9.38 -22.22
CA ARG A 263 -8.96 -9.12 -20.98
C ARG A 263 -9.67 -8.19 -20.00
N TYR A 264 -10.76 -7.53 -20.40
CA TYR A 264 -11.66 -6.85 -19.46
C TYR A 264 -12.45 -7.84 -18.57
N ILE A 265 -12.60 -9.09 -19.00
CA ILE A 265 -13.19 -10.18 -18.20
C ILE A 265 -12.11 -10.71 -17.24
N PRO A 266 -12.27 -10.55 -15.92
CA PRO A 266 -11.25 -10.95 -14.94
C PRO A 266 -11.03 -12.46 -14.93
N PHE A 267 -9.78 -12.89 -14.71
CA PHE A 267 -9.27 -14.27 -14.61
C PHE A 267 -9.43 -15.18 -15.83
N VAL A 268 -10.51 -15.05 -16.59
CA VAL A 268 -10.93 -16.03 -17.59
C VAL A 268 -10.83 -15.49 -19.01
N GLY A 269 -10.88 -14.17 -19.19
CA GLY A 269 -10.97 -13.52 -20.50
C GLY A 269 -9.83 -13.88 -21.47
N ALA A 270 -8.58 -13.76 -21.01
CA ALA A 270 -7.43 -14.08 -21.85
C ALA A 270 -7.38 -15.55 -22.25
N LEU A 271 -7.63 -16.44 -21.29
CA LEU A 271 -7.63 -17.88 -21.48
C LEU A 271 -8.72 -18.33 -22.48
N LEU A 272 -9.94 -17.77 -22.37
CA LEU A 272 -11.04 -18.10 -23.30
C LEU A 272 -10.65 -17.86 -24.75
N VAL A 273 -9.96 -16.75 -25.02
CA VAL A 273 -9.51 -16.43 -26.38
C VAL A 273 -8.32 -17.30 -26.76
N ALA A 274 -7.35 -17.51 -25.87
CA ALA A 274 -6.11 -18.24 -26.14
C ALA A 274 -6.33 -19.74 -26.45
N ILE A 275 -7.43 -20.34 -25.97
CA ILE A 275 -7.79 -21.74 -26.31
C ILE A 275 -7.86 -21.94 -27.82
N ILE A 276 -8.43 -21.00 -28.58
CA ILE A 276 -8.62 -21.20 -30.02
C ILE A 276 -7.28 -21.17 -30.78
N PRO A 277 -6.37 -20.19 -30.58
CA PRO A 277 -5.00 -20.25 -31.06
C PRO A 277 -4.26 -21.54 -30.69
N PHE A 278 -4.45 -22.09 -29.49
CA PHE A 278 -3.84 -23.37 -29.13
C PHE A 278 -4.38 -24.52 -29.98
N LEU A 279 -5.71 -24.58 -30.16
CA LEU A 279 -6.33 -25.57 -31.03
C LEU A 279 -5.88 -25.41 -32.49
N LEU A 280 -5.75 -24.18 -32.98
CA LEU A 280 -5.23 -23.90 -34.32
C LEU A 280 -3.76 -24.29 -34.45
N ALA A 281 -2.91 -23.93 -33.49
CA ALA A 281 -1.50 -24.33 -33.48
C ALA A 281 -1.35 -25.86 -33.44
N PHE A 282 -2.24 -26.57 -32.74
CA PHE A 282 -2.34 -28.02 -32.78
C PHE A 282 -2.81 -28.56 -34.14
N ALA A 283 -3.74 -27.86 -34.80
CA ALA A 283 -4.35 -28.28 -36.05
C ALA A 283 -3.48 -27.98 -37.29
N VAL A 284 -2.63 -26.96 -37.25
CA VAL A 284 -1.90 -26.44 -38.42
C VAL A 284 -0.54 -27.11 -38.60
N ASP A 285 0.25 -27.20 -37.52
CA ASP A 285 1.58 -27.81 -37.56
C ASP A 285 1.44 -29.34 -37.52
N PRO A 286 2.07 -30.13 -38.43
CA PRO A 286 2.13 -31.59 -38.31
C PRO A 286 2.81 -32.07 -37.01
N GLY A 287 3.71 -31.25 -36.43
CA GLY A 287 4.39 -31.51 -35.16
C GLY A 287 3.67 -30.95 -33.93
N TRP A 288 4.29 -31.11 -32.75
CA TRP A 288 3.82 -30.51 -31.48
C TRP A 288 4.53 -29.18 -31.16
N SER A 289 5.54 -28.81 -31.95
CA SER A 289 6.38 -27.63 -31.75
C SER A 289 5.58 -26.35 -31.68
N MET A 290 4.68 -26.13 -32.65
CA MET A 290 3.91 -24.89 -32.72
C MET A 290 2.98 -24.74 -31.51
N LEU A 291 2.30 -25.81 -31.09
CA LEU A 291 1.46 -25.80 -29.88
C LEU A 291 2.29 -25.47 -28.64
N MET A 292 3.42 -26.16 -28.44
CA MET A 292 4.25 -25.97 -27.24
C MET A 292 4.85 -24.57 -27.16
N ILE A 293 5.35 -24.04 -28.29
CA ILE A 293 5.87 -22.67 -28.35
C ILE A 293 4.75 -21.67 -28.09
N THR A 294 3.56 -21.87 -28.66
CA THR A 294 2.40 -20.99 -28.45
C THR A 294 1.94 -21.00 -26.98
N LEU A 295 1.90 -22.18 -26.35
CA LEU A 295 1.54 -22.35 -24.95
C LEU A 295 2.56 -21.66 -24.02
N VAL A 296 3.85 -21.91 -24.24
CA VAL A 296 4.93 -21.28 -23.46
C VAL A 296 4.93 -19.77 -23.67
N PHE A 297 4.74 -19.30 -24.91
CA PHE A 297 4.65 -17.88 -25.20
C PHE A 297 3.49 -17.21 -24.47
N PHE A 298 2.28 -17.80 -24.52
CA PHE A 298 1.15 -17.30 -23.76
C PHE A 298 1.43 -17.28 -22.25
N LEU A 299 1.94 -18.38 -21.70
CA LEU A 299 2.23 -18.49 -20.26
C LEU A 299 3.26 -17.45 -19.81
N VAL A 300 4.34 -17.27 -20.57
CA VAL A 300 5.37 -16.27 -20.27
C VAL A 300 4.80 -14.86 -20.38
N LEU A 301 4.05 -14.56 -21.45
CA LEU A 301 3.45 -13.25 -21.64
C LEU A 301 2.45 -12.93 -20.52
N ASP A 302 1.61 -13.88 -20.15
CA ASP A 302 0.62 -13.74 -19.08
C ASP A 302 1.29 -13.56 -17.71
N GLN A 303 2.29 -14.40 -17.39
CA GLN A 303 3.02 -14.33 -16.13
C GLN A 303 3.83 -13.04 -16.00
N VAL A 304 4.51 -12.60 -17.06
CA VAL A 304 5.22 -11.31 -17.08
C VAL A 304 4.22 -10.17 -16.93
N THR A 305 3.08 -10.22 -17.62
CA THR A 305 2.09 -9.16 -17.49
C THR A 305 1.54 -9.08 -16.07
N ALA A 306 1.06 -10.19 -15.52
CA ALA A 306 0.43 -10.25 -14.20
C ALA A 306 1.41 -9.93 -13.04
N ASN A 307 2.67 -10.35 -13.12
CA ASN A 307 3.61 -10.22 -12.00
C ASN A 307 4.64 -9.09 -12.16
N VAL A 308 4.82 -8.54 -13.37
CA VAL A 308 5.87 -7.54 -13.65
C VAL A 308 5.25 -6.23 -14.16
N VAL A 309 4.37 -6.30 -15.16
CA VAL A 309 3.81 -5.11 -15.83
C VAL A 309 2.69 -4.49 -15.00
N GLU A 310 1.73 -5.29 -14.55
CA GLU A 310 0.57 -4.81 -13.80
C GLU A 310 0.95 -4.21 -12.45
N PRO A 311 1.82 -4.80 -11.61
CA PRO A 311 2.24 -4.18 -10.35
C PRO A 311 3.00 -2.87 -10.56
N ARG A 312 3.81 -2.76 -11.62
CA ARG A 312 4.56 -1.52 -11.92
C ARG A 312 3.67 -0.40 -12.42
N LEU A 313 2.66 -0.71 -13.25
CA LEU A 313 1.78 0.29 -13.84
C LEU A 313 0.62 0.68 -12.93
N TYR A 314 0.11 -0.26 -12.12
CA TYR A 314 -0.99 -0.01 -11.19
C TYR A 314 -0.51 0.36 -9.77
N GLY A 315 0.78 0.20 -9.43
CA GLY A 315 1.32 0.41 -8.09
C GLY A 315 0.94 -0.72 -7.12
N SER A 316 0.89 -0.44 -5.81
CA SER A 316 0.26 -1.30 -4.81
C SER A 316 -1.25 -1.48 -5.11
N SER A 317 -1.51 -2.41 -6.03
CA SER A 317 -2.80 -3.03 -6.37
C SER A 317 -4.05 -2.16 -6.28
N THR A 318 -4.15 -0.98 -6.92
CA THR A 318 -5.40 -0.15 -6.97
C THR A 318 -6.12 0.07 -5.63
N GLY A 319 -5.44 -0.22 -4.52
CA GLY A 319 -5.97 -0.74 -3.25
C GLY A 319 -7.26 -1.59 -3.29
N VAL A 320 -7.44 -2.56 -4.20
CA VAL A 320 -8.59 -3.50 -4.20
C VAL A 320 -8.09 -4.92 -3.95
N SER A 321 -8.70 -5.63 -2.99
CA SER A 321 -8.34 -7.01 -2.65
C SER A 321 -8.62 -8.00 -3.80
N GLY A 322 -7.78 -9.01 -3.99
CA GLY A 322 -8.00 -10.06 -4.99
C GLY A 322 -9.30 -10.84 -4.78
N ILE A 323 -9.69 -11.06 -3.51
CA ILE A 323 -10.98 -11.67 -3.15
C ILE A 323 -12.14 -10.75 -3.54
N ALA A 324 -11.96 -9.44 -3.37
CA ALA A 324 -12.98 -8.47 -3.74
C ALA A 324 -13.24 -8.45 -5.26
N ILE A 325 -12.21 -8.63 -6.09
CA ILE A 325 -12.37 -8.75 -7.55
C ILE A 325 -13.17 -10.00 -7.90
N LEU A 326 -12.89 -11.14 -7.28
CA LEU A 326 -13.61 -12.40 -7.53
C LEU A 326 -15.10 -12.28 -7.12
N LEU A 327 -15.37 -11.81 -5.91
CA LEU A 327 -16.74 -11.63 -5.41
C LEU A 327 -17.50 -10.60 -6.25
N SER A 328 -16.84 -9.53 -6.66
CA SER A 328 -17.41 -8.53 -7.58
C SER A 328 -17.73 -9.15 -8.94
N ALA A 329 -16.86 -9.98 -9.50
CA ALA A 329 -17.09 -10.65 -10.78
C ALA A 329 -18.35 -11.51 -10.70
N MET A 330 -18.50 -12.31 -9.64
CA MET A 330 -19.69 -13.12 -9.40
C MET A 330 -20.96 -12.26 -9.22
N PHE A 331 -20.87 -11.20 -8.42
CA PHE A 331 -22.00 -10.31 -8.14
C PHE A 331 -22.49 -9.59 -9.39
N TRP A 332 -21.59 -8.92 -10.13
CA TRP A 332 -21.96 -8.16 -11.32
C TRP A 332 -22.40 -9.07 -12.48
N ALA A 333 -21.79 -10.25 -12.62
CA ALA A 333 -22.23 -11.25 -13.59
C ALA A 333 -23.65 -11.76 -13.29
N ALA A 334 -23.98 -12.00 -12.02
CA ALA A 334 -25.34 -12.38 -11.63
C ALA A 334 -26.36 -11.26 -11.89
N LEU A 335 -25.94 -10.00 -11.75
CA LEU A 335 -26.83 -8.84 -11.88
C LEU A 335 -27.14 -8.49 -13.34
N TRP A 336 -26.10 -8.40 -14.18
CA TRP A 336 -26.21 -7.88 -15.56
C TRP A 336 -25.64 -8.84 -16.62
N GLY A 337 -25.38 -10.10 -16.27
CA GLY A 337 -24.89 -11.11 -17.21
C GLY A 337 -23.49 -10.83 -17.74
N PRO A 338 -23.20 -11.14 -19.02
CA PRO A 338 -21.88 -10.95 -19.62
C PRO A 338 -21.39 -9.49 -19.57
N VAL A 339 -22.30 -8.52 -19.70
CA VAL A 339 -21.94 -7.09 -19.64
C VAL A 339 -21.50 -6.72 -18.22
N GLY A 340 -22.21 -7.20 -17.20
CA GLY A 340 -21.81 -7.00 -15.81
C GLY A 340 -20.45 -7.62 -15.49
N LEU A 341 -20.16 -8.80 -16.04
CA LEU A 341 -18.85 -9.45 -15.88
C LEU A 341 -17.70 -8.62 -16.48
N ILE A 342 -17.88 -8.08 -17.69
CA ILE A 342 -16.89 -7.21 -18.35
C ILE A 342 -16.69 -5.90 -17.56
N LEU A 343 -17.76 -5.36 -16.98
CA LEU A 343 -17.72 -4.11 -16.22
C LEU A 343 -17.35 -4.28 -14.75
N SER A 344 -17.19 -5.52 -14.28
CA SER A 344 -17.02 -5.81 -12.86
C SER A 344 -15.82 -5.09 -12.24
N THR A 345 -14.63 -5.31 -12.81
CA THR A 345 -13.40 -4.69 -12.30
C THR A 345 -13.46 -3.16 -12.30
N PRO A 346 -13.77 -2.47 -13.42
CA PRO A 346 -13.80 -1.02 -13.42
C PRO A 346 -14.88 -0.46 -12.49
N MET A 347 -16.04 -1.11 -12.36
CA MET A 347 -17.08 -0.69 -11.42
C MET A 347 -16.65 -0.84 -9.95
N THR A 348 -16.02 -1.95 -9.59
CA THR A 348 -15.55 -2.17 -8.23
C THR A 348 -14.44 -1.20 -7.85
N VAL A 349 -13.51 -0.93 -8.77
CA VAL A 349 -12.49 0.11 -8.56
C VAL A 349 -13.13 1.48 -8.40
N CYS A 350 -14.15 1.85 -9.20
CA CYS A 350 -14.91 3.08 -9.00
C CYS A 350 -15.49 3.16 -7.58
N LEU A 351 -16.15 2.10 -7.10
CA LEU A 351 -16.79 2.07 -5.79
C LEU A 351 -15.76 2.23 -4.66
N VAL A 352 -14.63 1.52 -4.73
CA VAL A 352 -13.54 1.62 -3.76
C VAL A 352 -12.91 3.01 -3.77
N VAL A 353 -12.59 3.54 -4.94
CA VAL A 353 -12.02 4.89 -5.07
C VAL A 353 -12.98 5.94 -4.51
N LEU A 354 -14.28 5.84 -4.80
CA LEU A 354 -15.28 6.75 -4.22
C LEU A 354 -15.36 6.61 -2.69
N GLY A 355 -15.18 5.40 -2.14
CA GLY A 355 -15.18 5.14 -0.70
C GLY A 355 -14.08 5.85 0.07
N ARG A 356 -12.90 6.03 -0.53
CA ARG A 356 -11.78 6.80 0.06
C ARG A 356 -12.13 8.26 0.31
N TYR A 357 -13.01 8.83 -0.51
CA TYR A 357 -13.31 10.27 -0.52
C TYR A 357 -14.70 10.60 0.03
N MET A 358 -15.62 9.63 0.07
CA MET A 358 -17.00 9.86 0.47
C MET A 358 -17.43 8.93 1.61
N PRO A 359 -17.86 9.49 2.76
CA PRO A 359 -18.30 8.70 3.92
C PRO A 359 -19.40 7.68 3.60
N PHE A 360 -20.31 8.00 2.66
CA PHE A 360 -21.38 7.10 2.22
C PHE A 360 -20.85 5.83 1.55
N PHE A 361 -19.74 5.92 0.81
CA PHE A 361 -19.13 4.79 0.10
C PHE A 361 -17.97 4.15 0.89
N LYS A 362 -17.61 4.67 2.07
CA LYS A 362 -16.48 4.17 2.87
C LYS A 362 -16.57 2.67 3.16
N VAL A 363 -17.78 2.15 3.32
CA VAL A 363 -18.03 0.70 3.50
C VAL A 363 -17.44 -0.14 2.37
N PHE A 364 -17.49 0.32 1.11
CA PHE A 364 -16.92 -0.41 -0.01
C PHE A 364 -15.40 -0.39 0.01
N GLU A 365 -14.79 0.73 0.42
CA GLU A 365 -13.34 0.80 0.60
C GLU A 365 -12.85 -0.09 1.74
N THR A 366 -13.57 -0.13 2.86
CA THR A 366 -13.23 -1.01 3.99
C THR A 366 -13.43 -2.49 3.67
N LEU A 367 -14.49 -2.86 2.93
CA LEU A 367 -14.79 -4.27 2.60
C LEU A 367 -14.00 -4.81 1.40
N LEU A 368 -13.75 -3.96 0.41
CA LEU A 368 -13.16 -4.37 -0.87
C LEU A 368 -11.72 -3.87 -1.04
N GLY A 369 -11.26 -3.01 -0.12
CA GLY A 369 -9.92 -2.44 -0.13
C GLY A 369 -8.84 -3.46 0.20
N SER A 370 -7.60 -3.12 -0.12
CA SER A 370 -6.41 -3.92 0.24
C SER A 370 -5.49 -3.23 1.26
N GLU A 371 -5.87 -2.05 1.76
CA GLU A 371 -5.14 -1.38 2.84
C GLU A 371 -5.49 -2.04 4.19
N PRO A 372 -4.53 -2.20 5.12
CA PRO A 372 -4.82 -2.74 6.44
C PRO A 372 -5.87 -1.85 7.12
N VAL A 373 -7.00 -2.45 7.47
CA VAL A 373 -8.18 -1.73 8.01
C VAL A 373 -7.90 -1.08 9.37
N LEU A 374 -6.86 -1.56 10.07
CA LEU A 374 -6.44 -1.07 11.38
C LEU A 374 -5.10 -0.35 11.26
N THR A 375 -4.96 0.79 11.95
CA THR A 375 -3.66 1.48 12.08
C THR A 375 -2.64 0.61 12.82
N PRO A 376 -1.32 0.85 12.69
CA PRO A 376 -0.30 0.14 13.47
C PRO A 376 -0.61 0.12 14.98
N THR A 377 -1.04 1.27 15.52
CA THR A 377 -1.52 1.42 16.90
C THR A 377 -2.69 0.48 17.22
N GLU A 378 -3.72 0.44 16.37
CA GLU A 378 -4.90 -0.41 16.59
C GLU A 378 -4.56 -1.90 16.47
N ARG A 379 -3.68 -2.27 15.53
CA ARG A 379 -3.15 -3.64 15.39
C ARG A 379 -2.43 -4.05 16.67
N LEU A 380 -1.50 -3.21 17.14
CA LEU A 380 -0.73 -3.47 18.36
C LEU A 380 -1.65 -3.60 19.58
N TYR A 381 -2.58 -2.67 19.76
CA TYR A 381 -3.58 -2.73 20.84
C TYR A 381 -4.39 -4.03 20.82
N GLN A 382 -4.86 -4.46 19.63
CA GLN A 382 -5.61 -5.72 19.52
C GLN A 382 -4.76 -6.96 19.83
N ARG A 383 -3.50 -7.01 19.36
CA ARG A 383 -2.60 -8.13 19.68
C ARG A 383 -2.29 -8.18 21.17
N MET A 384 -2.11 -7.02 21.81
CA MET A 384 -1.92 -6.92 23.26
C MET A 384 -3.14 -7.35 24.07
N LEU A 385 -4.36 -7.00 23.65
CA LEU A 385 -5.59 -7.52 24.27
C LEU A 385 -5.71 -9.05 24.16
N GLN A 386 -5.23 -9.61 23.05
CA GLN A 386 -5.18 -11.05 22.83
C GLN A 386 -4.00 -11.72 23.57
N GLY A 387 -3.07 -10.92 24.13
CA GLY A 387 -1.82 -11.36 24.77
C GLY A 387 -0.89 -12.09 23.83
N ASN A 388 -0.86 -11.69 22.55
CA ASN A 388 0.08 -12.22 21.59
C ASN A 388 1.34 -11.35 21.56
N THR A 389 2.25 -11.60 22.50
CA THR A 389 3.51 -10.83 22.63
C THR A 389 4.38 -10.94 21.39
N ALA A 390 4.46 -12.09 20.73
CA ALA A 390 5.30 -12.28 19.56
C ALA A 390 4.88 -11.37 18.39
N GLU A 391 3.58 -11.33 18.06
CA GLU A 391 3.09 -10.42 17.02
C GLU A 391 3.13 -8.94 17.46
N ALA A 392 3.08 -8.66 18.77
CA ALA A 392 3.23 -7.30 19.27
C ALA A 392 4.68 -6.80 19.10
N ILE A 393 5.67 -7.67 19.32
CA ILE A 393 7.09 -7.40 19.05
C ILE A 393 7.31 -7.20 17.54
N GLU A 394 6.74 -8.06 16.68
CA GLU A 394 6.87 -7.90 15.21
C GLU A 394 6.37 -6.53 14.73
N ILE A 395 5.22 -6.05 15.24
CA ILE A 395 4.70 -4.71 14.90
C ILE A 395 5.61 -3.59 15.45
N ALA A 396 6.21 -3.80 16.62
CA ALA A 396 7.18 -2.87 17.19
C ALA A 396 8.47 -2.85 16.35
N ASP A 397 8.95 -3.99 15.85
CA ASP A 397 10.13 -4.11 14.99
C ASP A 397 9.92 -3.33 13.69
N GLU A 398 8.78 -3.53 13.03
CA GLU A 398 8.38 -2.77 11.83
C GLU A 398 8.48 -1.25 12.06
N THR A 399 8.12 -0.78 13.24
CA THR A 399 8.10 0.65 13.59
C THR A 399 9.51 1.16 13.91
N VAL A 400 10.29 0.39 14.67
CA VAL A 400 11.67 0.72 15.01
C VAL A 400 12.56 0.76 13.77
N GLU A 401 12.40 -0.19 12.83
CA GLU A 401 13.12 -0.20 11.55
C GLU A 401 12.78 1.00 10.68
N ALA A 402 11.53 1.44 10.66
CA ALA A 402 11.07 2.52 9.80
C ALA A 402 11.39 3.92 10.34
N GLU A 403 11.16 4.14 11.64
CA GLU A 403 11.11 5.48 12.25
C GLU A 403 12.01 5.63 13.49
N GLY A 404 12.58 4.52 13.99
CA GLY A 404 13.50 4.50 15.14
C GLY A 404 12.83 4.20 16.48
N LYS A 405 13.66 4.03 17.53
CA LYS A 405 13.21 3.67 18.89
C LYS A 405 12.33 4.73 19.55
N ASP A 406 12.55 6.02 19.28
CA ASP A 406 11.73 7.07 19.88
C ASP A 406 10.28 7.04 19.35
N ALA A 407 10.11 6.73 18.06
CA ALA A 407 8.80 6.58 17.43
C ALA A 407 7.99 5.40 18.03
N LEU A 408 8.67 4.31 18.43
CA LEU A 408 8.03 3.20 19.14
C LEU A 408 7.31 3.68 20.41
N TYR A 409 7.92 4.56 21.19
CA TYR A 409 7.32 5.02 22.45
C TYR A 409 6.27 6.11 22.24
N ASP A 410 6.60 7.14 21.46
CA ASP A 410 5.77 8.34 21.34
C ASP A 410 4.67 8.21 20.28
N GLU A 411 4.93 7.54 19.15
CA GLU A 411 3.97 7.39 18.04
C GLU A 411 3.16 6.10 18.14
N LEU A 412 3.73 5.03 18.68
CA LEU A 412 3.07 3.73 18.76
C LEU A 412 2.54 3.42 20.18
N MET A 413 3.40 3.42 21.20
CA MET A 413 3.02 2.94 22.54
C MET A 413 2.18 3.90 23.36
N LEU A 414 2.46 5.20 23.29
CA LEU A 414 1.68 6.22 23.99
C LEU A 414 0.20 6.20 23.55
N PRO A 415 -0.14 6.19 22.25
CA PRO A 415 -1.52 6.01 21.81
C PRO A 415 -2.16 4.69 22.26
N VAL A 416 -1.42 3.57 22.26
CA VAL A 416 -1.91 2.27 22.76
C VAL A 416 -2.27 2.33 24.25
N LEU A 417 -1.43 2.94 25.08
CA LEU A 417 -1.69 3.14 26.50
C LEU A 417 -2.97 3.96 26.73
N ARG A 418 -3.15 5.05 25.97
CA ARG A 418 -4.36 5.88 26.02
C ARG A 418 -5.61 5.11 25.60
N MET A 419 -5.52 4.29 24.56
CA MET A 419 -6.60 3.41 24.11
C MET A 419 -6.97 2.39 25.19
N ALA A 420 -5.97 1.75 25.83
CA ALA A 420 -6.18 0.77 26.89
C ALA A 420 -6.88 1.37 28.11
N GLN A 421 -6.46 2.57 28.51
CA GLN A 421 -7.03 3.26 29.68
C GLN A 421 -8.48 3.72 29.43
N THR A 422 -8.81 4.09 28.19
CA THR A 422 -10.16 4.55 27.80
C THR A 422 -11.10 3.39 27.50
N GLY A 423 -10.61 2.34 26.86
CA GLY A 423 -11.41 1.23 26.32
C GLY A 423 -11.77 0.15 27.33
N LEU A 424 -10.97 -0.05 28.38
CA LEU A 424 -11.17 -1.14 29.34
C LEU A 424 -12.05 -0.70 30.51
N SER A 425 -13.19 -1.37 30.70
CA SER A 425 -14.09 -1.13 31.83
C SER A 425 -13.51 -1.61 33.17
N ASN A 426 -13.98 -1.06 34.30
CA ASN A 426 -13.59 -1.53 35.65
C ASN A 426 -14.32 -2.83 36.07
N THR A 427 -14.78 -3.63 35.12
CA THR A 427 -15.39 -4.95 35.38
C THR A 427 -14.31 -6.00 35.65
N PRO A 428 -14.62 -7.14 36.29
CA PRO A 428 -13.64 -8.22 36.50
C PRO A 428 -12.98 -8.71 35.19
N GLU A 429 -13.75 -8.77 34.10
CA GLU A 429 -13.25 -9.10 32.76
C GLU A 429 -12.28 -8.03 32.24
N GLY A 430 -12.62 -6.76 32.40
CA GLY A 430 -11.76 -5.65 32.03
C GLY A 430 -10.46 -5.59 32.83
N LEU A 431 -10.47 -5.97 34.12
CA LEU A 431 -9.25 -6.09 34.94
C LEU A 431 -8.32 -7.20 34.44
N SER A 432 -8.88 -8.36 34.07
CA SER A 432 -8.09 -9.44 33.47
C SER A 432 -7.46 -9.02 32.14
N GLN A 433 -8.19 -8.25 31.33
CA GLN A 433 -7.68 -7.73 30.05
C GLN A 433 -6.59 -6.67 30.25
N ARG A 434 -6.74 -5.79 31.25
CA ARG A 434 -5.71 -4.80 31.60
C ARG A 434 -4.40 -5.46 31.99
N ARG A 435 -4.45 -6.48 32.85
CA ARG A 435 -3.25 -7.23 33.23
C ARG A 435 -2.60 -7.90 32.04
N LYS A 436 -3.37 -8.61 31.23
CA LYS A 436 -2.86 -9.30 30.03
C LYS A 436 -2.21 -8.33 29.04
N LEU A 437 -2.80 -7.15 28.87
CA LEU A 437 -2.25 -6.09 28.05
C LEU A 437 -0.96 -5.50 28.66
N ALA A 438 -0.93 -5.25 29.97
CA ALA A 438 0.26 -4.79 30.68
C ALA A 438 1.42 -5.81 30.60
N ASP A 439 1.14 -7.10 30.78
CA ASP A 439 2.12 -8.19 30.63
C ASP A 439 2.69 -8.25 29.20
N THR A 440 1.85 -7.96 28.19
CA THR A 440 2.29 -7.93 26.79
C THR A 440 3.14 -6.70 26.50
N ILE A 441 2.76 -5.53 27.05
CA ILE A 441 3.57 -4.31 26.96
C ILE A 441 4.94 -4.55 27.61
N GLU A 442 4.98 -5.19 28.78
CA GLU A 442 6.23 -5.57 29.45
C GLU A 442 7.11 -6.45 28.54
N GLY A 443 6.53 -7.47 27.90
CA GLY A 443 7.28 -8.28 26.94
C GLY A 443 7.82 -7.52 25.72
N VAL A 444 7.10 -6.50 25.22
CA VAL A 444 7.59 -5.64 24.13
C VAL A 444 8.70 -4.71 24.63
N ILE A 445 8.55 -4.12 25.82
CA ILE A 445 9.56 -3.27 26.46
C ILE A 445 10.85 -4.05 26.67
N ASP A 446 10.76 -5.27 27.20
CA ASP A 446 11.92 -6.11 27.52
C ASP A 446 12.75 -6.47 26.29
N GLU A 447 12.13 -6.65 25.11
CA GLU A 447 12.83 -6.95 23.86
C GLU A 447 13.74 -5.80 23.42
N TYR A 448 13.27 -4.55 23.53
CA TYR A 448 14.08 -3.35 23.22
C TYR A 448 14.87 -2.83 24.41
N GLY A 449 14.79 -3.51 25.56
CA GLY A 449 15.54 -3.20 26.76
C GLY A 449 17.02 -3.38 26.48
N GLU A 450 17.79 -2.29 26.53
CA GLU A 450 19.25 -2.44 26.52
C GLU A 450 19.64 -3.31 27.72
N GLY A 451 20.42 -4.37 27.49
CA GLY A 451 20.91 -5.30 28.53
C GLY A 451 21.84 -4.66 29.57
N ILE A 452 21.78 -3.33 29.71
CA ILE A 452 22.36 -2.56 30.79
C ILE A 452 21.43 -2.75 31.98
N ALA A 453 21.75 -3.73 32.81
CA ALA A 453 21.28 -3.72 34.19
C ALA A 453 21.80 -2.41 34.81
N ALA A 454 20.96 -1.36 34.80
CA ALA A 454 21.28 -0.15 35.53
C ALA A 454 21.62 -0.58 36.95
N PRO A 455 22.76 -0.15 37.53
CA PRO A 455 23.07 -0.47 38.91
C PRO A 455 21.85 -0.06 39.74
N ALA A 456 21.38 -0.95 40.61
CA ALA A 456 20.39 -0.58 41.63
C ALA A 456 20.99 0.61 42.40
N GLY A 457 20.58 1.83 42.06
CA GLY A 457 21.39 3.02 42.25
C GLY A 457 20.55 4.23 42.57
N ASP A 458 20.21 4.35 43.85
CA ASP A 458 20.05 5.57 44.65
C ASP A 458 19.66 6.87 43.91
N GLY A 459 18.39 6.99 43.49
CA GLY A 459 17.92 8.25 42.92
C GLY A 459 16.44 8.34 42.59
N VAL A 460 15.95 7.54 41.65
CA VAL A 460 14.62 7.78 41.05
C VAL A 460 13.65 6.63 41.35
N LEU A 461 12.54 6.95 42.00
CA LEU A 461 11.44 6.03 42.29
C LEU A 461 10.25 6.33 41.38
N LEU A 462 9.99 5.45 40.42
CA LEU A 462 8.86 5.51 39.49
C LEU A 462 7.67 4.74 40.06
N ILE A 463 6.48 5.32 40.03
CA ILE A 463 5.27 4.67 40.52
C ILE A 463 4.14 4.85 39.51
N GLY A 464 3.60 3.75 38.99
CA GLY A 464 2.33 3.78 38.25
C GLY A 464 1.20 4.07 39.22
N ALA A 465 0.44 5.16 39.06
CA ALA A 465 -0.29 5.72 40.20
C ALA A 465 -1.74 5.25 40.39
N GLN A 466 -2.42 4.69 39.37
CA GLN A 466 -3.83 4.26 39.49
C GLN A 466 -4.10 2.85 38.93
N SER A 467 -3.44 2.45 37.84
CA SER A 467 -3.73 1.19 37.15
C SER A 467 -2.47 0.42 36.73
N GLU A 468 -2.67 -0.83 36.31
CA GLU A 468 -1.63 -1.67 35.67
C GLU A 468 -1.13 -1.02 34.35
N ILE A 469 -1.94 -0.18 33.71
CA ILE A 469 -1.55 0.61 32.52
C ILE A 469 -0.61 1.75 32.91
N ASP A 470 -0.86 2.40 34.05
CA ASP A 470 0.05 3.42 34.59
C ASP A 470 1.40 2.81 35.01
N GLU A 471 1.40 1.55 35.47
CA GLU A 471 2.62 0.80 35.77
C GLU A 471 3.41 0.48 34.50
N ALA A 472 2.74 0.05 33.43
CA ALA A 472 3.37 -0.14 32.12
C ALA A 472 4.00 1.16 31.61
N ALA A 473 3.32 2.31 31.76
CA ALA A 473 3.89 3.61 31.42
C ALA A 473 5.12 3.96 32.29
N ALA A 474 5.09 3.65 33.59
CA ALA A 474 6.24 3.84 34.48
C ALA A 474 7.46 2.98 34.06
N ARG A 475 7.23 1.77 33.54
CA ARG A 475 8.29 0.90 32.99
C ARG A 475 8.88 1.44 31.69
N ILE A 476 8.06 2.00 30.79
CA ILE A 476 8.57 2.69 29.60
C ILE A 476 9.48 3.85 30.00
N ILE A 477 9.08 4.66 30.99
CA ILE A 477 9.91 5.75 31.50
C ILE A 477 11.22 5.20 32.09
N ALA A 478 11.15 4.12 32.87
CA ALA A 478 12.34 3.48 33.43
C ALA A 478 13.33 3.02 32.35
N GLN A 479 12.82 2.43 31.27
CA GLN A 479 13.63 1.99 30.15
C GLN A 479 14.29 3.16 29.42
N ARG A 480 13.56 4.26 29.17
CA ARG A 480 14.14 5.47 28.58
C ARG A 480 15.22 6.07 29.48
N LEU A 481 14.99 6.13 30.79
CA LEU A 481 16.00 6.60 31.75
C LEU A 481 17.25 5.71 31.78
N ALA A 482 17.09 4.39 31.64
CA ALA A 482 18.21 3.46 31.58
C ALA A 482 19.12 3.73 30.37
N GLY A 483 18.55 4.05 29.20
CA GLY A 483 19.30 4.49 28.02
C GLY A 483 20.09 5.79 28.23
N HIS A 484 19.68 6.62 29.19
CA HIS A 484 20.40 7.85 29.60
C HIS A 484 21.31 7.62 30.83
N GLY A 485 21.56 6.36 31.20
CA GLY A 485 22.43 6.00 32.33
C GLY A 485 21.82 6.26 33.72
N ILE A 486 20.52 6.54 33.82
CA ILE A 486 19.84 6.83 35.09
C ILE A 486 19.17 5.57 35.63
N GLY A 487 19.69 5.07 36.76
CA GLY A 487 19.06 3.97 37.50
C GLY A 487 17.73 4.38 38.11
N SER A 488 16.70 3.57 37.92
CA SER A 488 15.37 3.80 38.48
C SER A 488 14.73 2.53 39.01
N THR A 489 13.85 2.67 40.00
CA THR A 489 13.05 1.56 40.54
C THR A 489 11.58 1.81 40.26
N VAL A 490 10.89 0.83 39.66
CA VAL A 490 9.46 0.91 39.37
C VAL A 490 8.65 0.18 40.45
N LEU A 491 7.63 0.84 41.00
CA LEU A 491 6.67 0.25 41.91
C LEU A 491 5.25 0.19 41.29
N PRO A 492 4.49 -0.87 41.60
CA PRO A 492 3.13 -1.04 41.11
C PRO A 492 2.15 -0.06 41.77
N ALA A 493 0.97 0.13 41.16
CA ALA A 493 -0.08 1.02 41.67
C ALA A 493 -0.60 0.69 43.08
N MET A 494 -0.38 -0.54 43.54
CA MET A 494 -0.70 -0.92 44.92
C MET A 494 0.22 -0.26 45.97
N ALA A 495 1.41 0.21 45.59
CA ALA A 495 2.38 0.81 46.51
C ALA A 495 1.91 2.15 47.08
N VAL A 496 1.12 2.91 46.32
CA VAL A 496 0.59 4.24 46.72
C VAL A 496 -0.84 4.20 47.26
N ARG A 497 -1.40 3.00 47.45
CA ARG A 497 -2.70 2.84 48.13
C ARG A 497 -2.59 3.23 49.61
N GLN A 498 -3.72 3.63 50.19
CA GLN A 498 -3.80 4.13 51.57
C GLN A 498 -3.18 3.19 52.61
N GLU A 499 -3.25 1.88 52.38
CA GLU A 499 -2.75 0.84 53.30
C GLU A 499 -1.23 0.62 53.19
N SER A 500 -0.63 0.94 52.05
CA SER A 500 0.75 0.58 51.70
C SER A 500 1.68 1.78 51.61
N ILE A 501 1.17 2.97 51.30
CA ILE A 501 1.98 4.17 51.03
C ILE A 501 2.89 4.56 52.21
N SER A 502 2.47 4.28 53.44
CA SER A 502 3.27 4.56 54.65
C SER A 502 4.46 3.61 54.83
N ARG A 503 4.58 2.56 54.01
CA ARG A 503 5.66 1.57 54.05
C ARG A 503 6.72 1.79 52.97
N LEU A 504 6.58 2.84 52.16
CA LEU A 504 7.57 3.21 51.17
C LEU A 504 8.89 3.57 51.86
N ASP A 505 9.97 2.92 51.47
CA ASP A 505 11.32 3.32 51.86
C ASP A 505 11.74 4.48 50.97
N LEU A 506 11.93 5.64 51.58
CA LEU A 506 12.31 6.88 50.91
C LEU A 506 13.68 7.35 51.37
N ASP A 507 14.47 6.58 52.12
CA ASP A 507 15.71 7.11 52.69
C ASP A 507 16.82 7.28 51.64
N ALA A 508 16.87 6.38 50.64
CA ALA A 508 17.85 6.40 49.54
C ALA A 508 17.34 7.06 48.24
N VAL A 509 16.06 7.44 48.17
CA VAL A 509 15.44 8.01 46.97
C VAL A 509 15.80 9.51 46.88
N LYS A 510 16.03 10.09 45.71
CA LYS A 510 16.21 11.54 45.52
C LYS A 510 14.97 12.18 44.91
N LEU A 511 14.27 11.45 44.03
CA LEU A 511 13.17 11.92 43.21
C LEU A 511 12.08 10.85 43.13
N VAL A 512 10.81 11.25 43.25
CA VAL A 512 9.66 10.37 42.98
C VAL A 512 8.94 10.84 41.73
N VAL A 513 8.62 9.90 40.85
CA VAL A 513 7.90 10.16 39.60
C VAL A 513 6.60 9.36 39.60
N LEU A 514 5.47 10.06 39.46
CA LEU A 514 4.13 9.49 39.44
C LEU A 514 3.60 9.45 38.00
N ALA A 515 3.46 8.26 37.43
CA ALA A 515 2.96 8.09 36.06
C ALA A 515 1.43 7.97 36.04
N TYR A 516 0.79 8.71 35.14
CA TYR A 516 -0.66 8.69 34.91
C TYR A 516 -0.99 8.70 33.42
N VAL A 517 -1.76 7.71 32.95
CA VAL A 517 -2.31 7.64 31.59
C VAL A 517 -3.79 8.07 31.56
N GLY A 518 -4.47 8.01 32.71
CA GLY A 518 -5.89 8.31 32.85
C GLY A 518 -6.27 9.78 32.65
N PRO A 519 -7.52 10.07 32.26
CA PRO A 519 -8.02 11.44 32.10
C PRO A 519 -8.18 12.19 33.43
N THR A 520 -8.23 11.50 34.58
CA THR A 520 -8.49 12.10 35.90
C THR A 520 -7.40 11.78 36.91
N ILE A 521 -6.53 12.76 37.20
CA ILE A 521 -5.34 12.54 38.05
C ILE A 521 -5.33 13.36 39.34
N ARG A 522 -6.05 14.50 39.37
CA ARG A 522 -5.92 15.54 40.40
C ARG A 522 -6.10 15.05 41.84
N ALA A 523 -7.13 14.27 42.11
CA ALA A 523 -7.40 13.77 43.46
C ALA A 523 -6.33 12.77 43.93
N SER A 524 -5.91 11.87 43.02
CA SER A 524 -4.87 10.87 43.29
C SER A 524 -3.52 11.54 43.51
N ALA A 525 -3.07 12.39 42.57
CA ALA A 525 -1.80 13.10 42.65
C ALA A 525 -1.67 13.90 43.96
N ARG A 526 -2.66 14.73 44.29
CA ARG A 526 -2.65 15.50 45.55
C ARG A 526 -2.57 14.62 46.79
N TYR A 527 -3.27 13.48 46.80
CA TYR A 527 -3.25 12.55 47.92
C TYR A 527 -1.87 11.92 48.09
N VAL A 528 -1.32 11.37 47.02
CA VAL A 528 -0.03 10.68 47.00
C VAL A 528 1.09 11.64 47.35
N THR A 529 1.17 12.81 46.70
CA THR A 529 2.20 13.80 46.98
C THR A 529 2.14 14.32 48.40
N ARG A 530 0.93 14.59 48.94
CA ARG A 530 0.78 15.00 50.35
C ARG A 530 1.27 13.94 51.33
N ARG A 531 1.11 12.65 51.01
CA ARG A 531 1.57 11.55 51.86
C ARG A 531 3.09 11.38 51.78
N ILE A 532 3.65 11.46 50.58
CA ILE A 532 5.10 11.40 50.35
C ILE A 532 5.80 12.57 51.05
N LYS A 533 5.35 13.81 50.84
CA LYS A 533 5.91 15.02 51.49
C LYS A 533 5.73 15.02 53.03
N ARG A 534 4.78 14.25 53.57
CA ARG A 534 4.66 14.05 55.03
C ARG A 534 5.72 13.09 55.58
N MET A 535 6.15 12.12 54.78
CA MET A 535 7.20 11.16 55.16
C MET A 535 8.58 11.79 54.97
N ARG A 536 8.79 12.49 53.84
CA ARG A 536 10.00 13.28 53.59
C ARG A 536 9.63 14.65 53.01
N PRO A 537 9.71 15.74 53.77
CA PRO A 537 9.33 17.08 53.29
C PRO A 537 10.15 17.59 52.10
N ASP A 538 11.43 17.22 52.04
CA ASP A 538 12.41 17.76 51.08
C ASP A 538 12.56 16.91 49.80
N ILE A 539 11.72 15.89 49.60
CA ILE A 539 11.76 15.05 48.38
C ILE A 539 11.08 15.74 47.22
N ASP A 540 11.69 15.71 46.03
CA ASP A 540 11.02 16.17 44.81
C ASP A 540 10.05 15.11 44.28
N VAL A 541 8.87 15.57 43.84
CA VAL A 541 7.81 14.75 43.27
C VAL A 541 7.40 15.32 41.91
N ILE A 542 7.53 14.54 40.85
CA ILE A 542 7.09 14.87 39.49
C ILE A 542 5.84 14.05 39.17
N ALA A 543 4.85 14.66 38.53
CA ALA A 543 3.76 13.92 37.88
C ALA A 543 3.97 13.88 36.38
N VAL A 544 3.68 12.73 35.76
CA VAL A 544 3.66 12.56 34.30
C VAL A 544 2.23 12.28 33.90
N HIS A 545 1.65 13.15 33.08
CA HIS A 545 0.28 13.01 32.61
C HIS A 545 0.25 12.78 31.10
N LEU A 546 0.13 11.51 30.71
CA LEU A 546 0.22 11.03 29.34
C LEU A 546 -1.13 11.05 28.60
N HIS A 547 -2.03 11.98 28.92
CA HIS A 547 -3.36 12.09 28.31
C HIS A 547 -3.61 13.46 27.69
N GLU A 548 -4.25 13.51 26.52
CA GLU A 548 -4.63 14.75 25.84
C GLU A 548 -5.84 15.41 26.53
N THR A 549 -5.62 16.26 27.54
CA THR A 549 -6.69 17.11 28.12
C THR A 549 -6.14 18.41 28.73
N GLU A 550 -7.04 19.39 28.93
CA GLU A 550 -6.78 20.75 29.41
C GLU A 550 -5.91 20.85 30.69
N SER A 551 -4.79 21.58 30.56
CA SER A 551 -4.06 22.40 31.56
C SER A 551 -4.16 22.00 33.05
N GLU A 552 -3.89 20.74 33.40
CA GLU A 552 -3.39 20.46 34.75
C GLU A 552 -2.04 21.18 34.92
N THR A 553 -1.80 21.73 36.12
CA THR A 553 -0.56 22.46 36.43
C THR A 553 0.12 21.81 37.61
N ALA A 554 1.45 21.91 37.70
CA ALA A 554 2.21 21.38 38.84
C ALA A 554 1.64 21.89 40.20
N SER A 555 1.36 23.19 40.28
CA SER A 555 0.68 23.83 41.43
C SER A 555 -0.72 23.25 41.68
N GLY A 556 -1.48 22.96 40.63
CA GLY A 556 -2.79 22.32 40.72
C GLY A 556 -2.74 20.91 41.31
N LEU A 557 -1.67 20.17 41.07
CA LEU A 557 -1.48 18.79 41.54
C LEU A 557 -0.68 18.69 42.86
N HIS A 558 -0.12 19.81 43.34
CA HIS A 558 0.82 19.90 44.46
C HIS A 558 2.12 19.11 44.23
N VAL A 559 2.57 19.04 42.99
CA VAL A 559 3.85 18.42 42.59
C VAL A 559 4.87 19.49 42.24
N ASP A 560 6.14 19.12 42.25
CA ASP A 560 7.26 20.03 41.99
C ASP A 560 7.48 20.25 40.48
N ALA A 561 7.04 19.32 39.63
CA ALA A 561 6.96 19.48 38.17
C ALA A 561 5.90 18.56 37.53
N LEU A 562 5.55 18.88 36.28
CA LEU A 562 4.59 18.15 35.46
C LEU A 562 5.14 17.96 34.04
N ALA A 563 5.13 16.72 33.55
CA ALA A 563 5.51 16.36 32.18
C ALA A 563 4.31 15.77 31.42
N SER A 564 4.26 15.95 30.10
CA SER A 564 3.13 15.54 29.23
C SER A 564 3.47 14.49 28.16
N SER A 565 4.75 14.26 27.89
CA SER A 565 5.24 13.25 26.94
C SER A 565 6.33 12.39 27.57
N PHE A 566 6.72 11.30 26.91
CA PHE A 566 7.86 10.51 27.35
C PHE A 566 9.20 11.23 27.12
N ALA A 567 9.28 12.15 26.16
CA ALA A 567 10.46 12.98 25.94
C ALA A 567 10.62 14.06 27.03
N ASP A 568 9.54 14.76 27.38
CA ASP A 568 9.54 15.85 28.37
C ASP A 568 10.06 15.36 29.73
N ILE A 569 9.69 14.14 30.13
CA ILE A 569 10.01 13.60 31.46
C ILE A 569 11.49 13.26 31.61
N VAL A 570 12.17 12.82 30.55
CA VAL A 570 13.59 12.49 30.62
C VAL A 570 14.40 13.75 30.95
N GLY A 571 14.17 14.84 30.20
CA GLY A 571 14.84 16.13 30.46
C GLY A 571 14.54 16.72 31.85
N GLU A 572 13.29 16.61 32.34
CA GLU A 572 12.94 17.09 33.68
C GLU A 572 13.63 16.25 34.80
N ILE A 573 13.89 14.97 34.56
CA ILE A 573 14.59 14.11 35.53
C ILE A 573 16.09 14.37 35.51
N GLU A 574 16.71 14.52 34.35
CA GLU A 574 18.14 14.82 34.20
C GLU A 574 18.54 16.08 34.95
N THR A 575 17.80 17.16 34.74
CA THR A 575 18.05 18.47 35.39
C THR A 575 18.04 18.39 36.92
N ARG A 576 17.29 17.43 37.51
CA ARG A 576 17.12 17.29 38.96
C ARG A 576 18.03 16.26 39.59
N VAL A 577 18.37 15.19 38.88
CA VAL A 577 19.30 14.16 39.37
C VAL A 577 20.76 14.64 39.32
N GLY A 578 21.03 15.73 38.57
CA GLY A 578 22.35 16.35 38.52
C GLY A 578 23.35 15.54 37.69
N VAL A 579 22.84 14.66 36.82
CA VAL A 579 23.62 14.21 35.66
C VAL A 579 23.85 15.49 34.85
N PRO A 580 25.11 15.90 34.57
CA PRO A 580 25.31 16.99 33.62
C PRO A 580 24.54 16.57 32.38
N PRO A 581 23.62 17.39 31.85
CA PRO A 581 22.97 17.01 30.63
C PRO A 581 24.11 16.71 29.66
N GLU A 582 24.08 15.55 29.00
CA GLU A 582 24.85 15.46 27.78
C GLU A 582 24.47 16.69 26.98
N ASP A 583 25.45 17.54 26.75
CA ASP A 583 25.27 18.95 26.42
C ASP A 583 24.10 19.14 25.45
N PRO A 584 22.94 19.72 25.86
CA PRO A 584 21.83 19.95 24.94
C PRO A 584 22.24 20.95 23.86
N ALA A 585 23.35 21.67 24.05
CA ALA A 585 23.98 22.52 23.05
C ALA A 585 24.72 21.75 21.94
N HIS A 586 24.64 20.41 21.90
CA HIS A 586 25.04 19.61 20.74
C HIS A 586 23.91 18.82 20.06
N ILE A 587 22.64 19.08 20.40
CA ILE A 587 21.50 18.57 19.62
C ILE A 587 20.67 19.70 18.99
N ASP A 588 20.63 20.90 19.58
CA ASP A 588 19.92 22.06 18.97
C ASP A 588 20.72 22.80 17.87
N ASN A 589 21.95 22.37 17.60
CA ASN A 589 22.69 22.70 16.39
C ASN A 589 23.31 21.43 15.77
N ALA A 590 22.64 20.28 15.89
CA ALA A 590 22.83 19.30 14.84
C ALA A 590 22.33 20.00 13.55
N PRO A 591 23.19 20.25 12.55
CA PRO A 591 22.69 20.68 11.25
C PRO A 591 21.54 19.76 10.86
N SER A 592 20.45 20.31 10.32
CA SER A 592 19.39 19.46 9.77
C SER A 592 20.06 18.41 8.90
N ASN A 593 19.61 17.14 8.98
CA ASN A 593 20.18 16.09 8.12
C ASN A 593 20.24 16.56 6.66
N GLU A 594 19.29 17.40 6.22
CA GLU A 594 19.30 18.08 4.92
C GLU A 594 20.53 18.98 4.67
N ALA A 595 21.01 19.76 5.64
CA ALA A 595 22.16 20.65 5.47
C ALA A 595 23.50 19.89 5.40
N VAL A 596 23.66 18.83 6.19
CA VAL A 596 24.83 17.94 6.10
C VAL A 596 24.80 17.15 4.81
N VAL A 597 23.64 16.59 4.45
CA VAL A 597 23.47 15.85 3.19
C VAL A 597 23.76 16.76 2.00
N ALA A 598 23.26 18.00 1.98
CA ALA A 598 23.57 18.95 0.92
C ALA A 598 25.06 19.31 0.84
N ALA A 599 25.74 19.46 1.98
CA ALA A 599 27.19 19.70 2.01
C ALA A 599 27.99 18.49 1.52
N LEU A 600 27.57 17.27 1.88
CA LEU A 600 28.19 16.03 1.38
C LEU A 600 27.94 15.83 -0.11
N GLU A 601 26.75 16.14 -0.62
CA GLU A 601 26.45 16.14 -2.06
C GLU A 601 27.33 17.16 -2.80
N GLU A 602 27.52 18.37 -2.26
CA GLU A 602 28.41 19.38 -2.87
C GLU A 602 29.88 18.93 -2.89
N ILE A 603 30.34 18.27 -1.82
CA ILE A 603 31.68 17.68 -1.75
C ILE A 603 31.81 16.55 -2.78
N ALA A 604 30.83 15.64 -2.85
CA ALA A 604 30.83 14.54 -3.82
C ALA A 604 30.92 15.06 -5.26
N ASP A 605 30.10 16.05 -5.62
CA ASP A 605 30.12 16.71 -6.93
C ASP A 605 31.47 17.38 -7.22
N ARG A 606 32.09 18.05 -6.24
CA ARG A 606 33.37 18.76 -6.39
C ARG A 606 34.53 17.81 -6.65
N PHE A 607 34.48 16.60 -6.09
CA PHE A 607 35.47 15.55 -6.30
C PHE A 607 35.09 14.58 -7.44
N GLY A 608 33.92 14.75 -8.07
CA GLY A 608 33.49 13.90 -9.19
C GLY A 608 33.24 12.45 -8.79
N VAL A 609 32.85 12.21 -7.54
CA VAL A 609 32.56 10.89 -6.98
C VAL A 609 31.07 10.77 -6.65
N PRO A 610 30.48 9.56 -6.73
CA PRO A 610 29.04 9.38 -6.56
C PRO A 610 28.57 9.60 -5.12
N LEU A 611 29.45 9.49 -4.14
CA LEU A 611 29.06 9.58 -2.72
C LEU A 611 30.20 10.13 -1.86
N ALA A 612 29.86 11.07 -0.97
CA ALA A 612 30.67 11.45 0.18
C ALA A 612 29.91 11.07 1.46
N THR A 613 30.61 10.49 2.41
CA THR A 613 30.05 9.95 3.66
C THR A 613 30.78 10.52 4.86
N LEU A 614 30.03 10.76 5.93
CA LEU A 614 30.55 11.17 7.22
C LEU A 614 30.46 9.98 8.18
N ASN A 615 31.60 9.44 8.60
CA ASN A 615 31.65 8.28 9.48
C ASN A 615 32.11 8.71 10.86
N LEU A 616 31.17 8.93 11.78
CA LEU A 616 31.47 9.29 13.16
C LEU A 616 31.74 8.04 13.99
N LEU A 617 32.80 8.04 14.80
CA LEU A 617 33.14 6.87 15.63
C LEU A 617 32.11 6.60 16.74
N THR A 618 31.30 7.61 17.06
CA THR A 618 30.18 7.53 18.01
C THR A 618 28.87 7.03 17.37
N ASP A 619 28.81 6.88 16.03
CA ASP A 619 27.58 6.41 15.35
C ASP A 619 27.37 4.91 15.57
N VAL A 620 26.26 4.56 16.22
CA VAL A 620 25.87 3.18 16.55
C VAL A 620 25.63 2.36 15.27
N ARG A 621 25.10 2.97 14.21
CA ARG A 621 24.83 2.27 12.93
C ARG A 621 26.13 1.83 12.26
N LEU A 622 27.17 2.64 12.38
CA LEU A 622 28.51 2.29 11.86
C LEU A 622 29.15 1.17 12.70
N GLN A 623 28.87 1.10 14.00
CA GLN A 623 29.38 0.05 14.90
C GLN A 623 28.76 -1.33 14.63
N ASP A 624 27.53 -1.38 14.13
CA ASP A 624 26.85 -2.61 13.72
C ASP A 624 27.44 -3.26 12.44
N GLU A 625 28.26 -2.50 11.68
CA GLU A 625 28.97 -2.98 10.50
C GLU A 625 30.49 -3.03 10.75
N PRO A 626 31.02 -4.13 11.32
CA PRO A 626 32.35 -4.15 11.93
C PRO A 626 33.51 -3.88 10.96
N ASP A 627 33.36 -4.22 9.68
CA ASP A 627 34.38 -3.99 8.66
C ASP A 627 34.38 -2.54 8.12
N ALA A 628 33.21 -1.88 8.09
CA ALA A 628 33.07 -0.46 7.81
C ALA A 628 33.62 0.38 8.97
N PHE A 629 33.28 0.00 10.21
CA PHE A 629 33.79 0.65 11.42
C PHE A 629 35.33 0.61 11.50
N ARG A 630 35.95 -0.51 11.11
CA ARG A 630 37.42 -0.63 11.04
C ARG A 630 38.05 0.35 10.06
N LEU A 631 37.46 0.52 8.87
CA LEU A 631 37.95 1.48 7.87
C LEU A 631 37.82 2.92 8.38
N ALA A 632 36.66 3.27 8.94
CA ALA A 632 36.44 4.59 9.51
C ALA A 632 37.43 4.88 10.66
N LYS A 633 37.71 3.89 11.52
CA LYS A 633 38.67 4.01 12.60
C LYS A 633 40.13 4.18 12.12
N LEU A 634 40.50 3.49 11.03
CA LEU A 634 41.80 3.68 10.37
C LEU A 634 41.91 5.07 9.75
N ALA A 635 40.89 5.49 9.00
CA ALA A 635 40.82 6.80 8.36
C ALA A 635 40.78 7.96 9.36
N ALA A 636 40.18 7.75 10.53
CA ALA A 636 40.17 8.70 11.64
C ALA A 636 41.57 8.90 12.25
N ALA A 637 42.47 7.93 12.14
CA ALA A 637 43.84 8.05 12.64
C ALA A 637 44.79 8.66 11.59
N THR A 638 44.64 8.30 10.32
CA THR A 638 45.49 8.76 9.23
C THR A 638 44.72 8.85 7.91
N PRO A 639 44.95 9.88 7.07
CA PRO A 639 44.39 9.93 5.73
C PRO A 639 44.68 8.65 4.94
N LEU A 640 43.68 8.12 4.26
CA LEU A 640 43.73 6.83 3.60
C LEU A 640 43.19 6.95 2.18
N VAL A 641 43.87 6.35 1.22
CA VAL A 641 43.39 6.21 -0.16
C VAL A 641 43.54 4.74 -0.55
N ILE A 642 42.43 4.13 -0.95
CA ILE A 642 42.34 2.72 -1.33
C ILE A 642 41.76 2.63 -2.74
N HIS A 643 42.47 1.89 -3.58
CA HIS A 643 41.94 1.36 -4.84
C HIS A 643 41.86 -0.14 -4.69
N THR A 644 40.67 -0.71 -4.87
CA THR A 644 40.41 -2.15 -4.65
C THR A 644 41.23 -3.05 -5.60
N GLY A 645 41.78 -2.48 -6.68
CA GLY A 645 42.72 -3.14 -7.61
C GLY A 645 44.22 -3.02 -7.28
N ASP A 646 44.62 -2.26 -6.24
CA ASP A 646 46.02 -2.11 -5.86
C ASP A 646 46.45 -3.22 -4.89
N GLU A 647 47.07 -4.28 -5.43
CA GLU A 647 47.58 -5.43 -4.65
C GLU A 647 48.60 -5.05 -3.57
N LYS A 648 49.17 -3.83 -3.60
CA LYS A 648 50.11 -3.36 -2.58
C LYS A 648 49.42 -2.73 -1.36
N ASN A 649 48.14 -2.39 -1.46
CA ASN A 649 47.40 -1.80 -0.35
C ASN A 649 46.74 -2.91 0.48
N GLU A 650 47.19 -3.07 1.73
CA GLU A 650 46.71 -4.11 2.66
C GLU A 650 45.21 -3.99 2.99
N HIS A 651 44.60 -2.82 2.74
CA HIS A 651 43.19 -2.55 2.96
C HIS A 651 42.33 -2.68 1.70
N ALA A 652 42.92 -2.92 0.52
CA ALA A 652 42.18 -3.13 -0.73
C ALA A 652 41.27 -4.37 -0.69
N GLN A 653 41.55 -5.35 0.19
CA GLN A 653 40.74 -6.56 0.38
C GLN A 653 39.70 -6.44 1.51
N ASN A 654 39.37 -5.22 1.96
CA ASN A 654 38.39 -5.07 3.03
C ASN A 654 37.02 -5.63 2.58
N PRO A 655 36.38 -6.54 3.37
CA PRO A 655 35.11 -7.15 3.01
C PRO A 655 33.97 -6.15 2.74
N TYR A 656 33.95 -5.02 3.44
CA TYR A 656 32.96 -3.97 3.24
C TYR A 656 33.06 -3.33 1.85
N LEU A 657 34.29 -3.03 1.39
CA LEU A 657 34.51 -2.43 0.07
C LEU A 657 34.12 -3.41 -1.04
N LEU A 658 34.49 -4.69 -0.89
CA LEU A 658 34.18 -5.74 -1.85
C LEU A 658 32.67 -6.06 -1.92
N ALA A 659 32.00 -6.17 -0.77
CA ALA A 659 30.58 -6.50 -0.70
C ALA A 659 29.69 -5.40 -1.31
N ASN A 660 30.12 -4.15 -1.20
CA ASN A 660 29.40 -2.99 -1.74
C ASN A 660 29.89 -2.56 -3.14
N GLY A 661 30.83 -3.30 -3.75
CA GLY A 661 31.34 -2.99 -5.09
C GLY A 661 32.12 -1.67 -5.18
N ILE A 662 32.69 -1.21 -4.07
CA ILE A 662 33.44 0.04 -3.99
C ILE A 662 34.85 -0.19 -4.57
N GLU A 663 35.17 0.49 -5.66
CA GLU A 663 36.48 0.41 -6.33
C GLU A 663 37.46 1.50 -5.87
N PHE A 664 36.92 2.61 -5.34
CA PHE A 664 37.67 3.76 -4.84
C PHE A 664 37.16 4.21 -3.47
N TYR A 665 38.07 4.35 -2.50
CA TYR A 665 37.77 4.88 -1.18
C TYR A 665 38.89 5.83 -0.73
N ALA A 666 38.58 7.11 -0.54
CA ALA A 666 39.53 8.09 0.01
C ALA A 666 38.94 8.77 1.23
N ALA A 667 39.63 8.75 2.36
CA ALA A 667 39.13 9.28 3.61
C ALA A 667 40.16 10.08 4.38
N VAL A 668 39.71 11.12 5.08
CA VAL A 668 40.53 12.01 5.91
C VAL A 668 39.94 12.11 7.31
N PRO A 669 40.77 12.34 8.34
CA PRO A 669 40.29 12.44 9.72
C PRO A 669 39.47 13.71 9.94
N LEU A 670 38.44 13.60 10.78
CA LEU A 670 37.65 14.74 11.27
C LEU A 670 38.16 15.12 12.66
N LEU A 671 38.91 16.22 12.73
CA LEU A 671 39.51 16.71 13.97
C LEU A 671 38.78 17.98 14.40
N ARG A 672 38.36 18.05 15.68
CA ARG A 672 37.77 19.25 16.26
C ARG A 672 38.81 20.38 16.45
N SER A 673 40.08 20.03 16.68
CA SER A 673 41.23 20.93 16.76
C SER A 673 42.55 20.16 16.53
N GLU A 674 43.65 20.86 16.20
CA GLU A 674 44.98 20.26 16.04
C GLU A 674 45.40 19.54 17.34
N GLY A 675 45.48 18.20 17.29
CA GLY A 675 45.94 17.35 18.40
C GLY A 675 44.84 16.79 19.31
N GLU A 676 43.55 16.99 19.01
CA GLU A 676 42.43 16.34 19.72
C GLU A 676 42.10 14.94 19.18
N GLU A 677 41.34 14.15 19.96
CA GLU A 677 40.84 12.86 19.48
C GLU A 677 39.93 13.03 18.24
N PRO A 678 40.09 12.18 17.22
CA PRO A 678 39.31 12.30 15.99
C PRO A 678 37.85 11.92 16.25
N LEU A 679 36.93 12.76 15.77
CA LEU A 679 35.48 12.53 15.83
C LEU A 679 35.05 11.39 14.91
N GLY A 680 35.81 11.17 13.84
CA GLY A 680 35.43 10.31 12.72
C GLY A 680 36.32 10.51 11.50
N SER A 681 35.78 10.16 10.35
CA SER A 681 36.41 10.41 9.05
C SER A 681 35.40 10.91 8.02
N LEU A 682 35.81 11.83 7.15
CA LEU A 682 35.11 12.18 5.91
C LEU A 682 35.65 11.27 4.81
N ALA A 683 34.77 10.50 4.15
CA ALA A 683 35.16 9.51 3.15
C ALA A 683 34.43 9.72 1.81
N LEU A 684 35.18 9.74 0.72
CA LEU A 684 34.72 9.69 -0.65
C LEU A 684 34.68 8.24 -1.14
N VAL A 685 33.57 7.86 -1.76
CA VAL A 685 33.30 6.49 -2.21
C VAL A 685 32.99 6.51 -3.71
N GLY A 686 33.68 5.66 -4.47
CA GLY A 686 33.49 5.50 -5.92
C GLY A 686 33.36 4.03 -6.33
N TYR A 687 32.52 3.78 -7.34
CA TYR A 687 32.27 2.46 -7.93
C TYR A 687 33.07 2.22 -9.23
N GLU A 688 33.96 3.15 -9.58
CA GLU A 688 34.89 3.07 -10.70
C GLU A 688 36.26 3.59 -10.23
N GLU A 689 37.35 3.17 -10.89
CA GLU A 689 38.68 3.72 -10.62
C GLU A 689 38.71 5.25 -10.79
N HIS A 690 39.08 5.95 -9.72
CA HIS A 690 39.15 7.41 -9.69
C HIS A 690 40.60 7.85 -9.47
N ALA A 691 41.16 8.68 -10.35
CA ALA A 691 42.53 9.18 -10.16
C ALA A 691 42.54 10.22 -9.02
N PHE A 692 43.22 9.90 -7.91
CA PHE A 692 43.26 10.75 -6.72
C PHE A 692 44.71 11.03 -6.31
N ASP A 693 45.13 12.30 -6.41
CA ASP A 693 46.51 12.73 -6.13
C ASP A 693 46.65 13.37 -4.73
N GLU A 694 47.88 13.59 -4.28
CA GLU A 694 48.15 14.24 -2.98
C GLU A 694 47.50 15.64 -2.88
N ALA A 695 47.38 16.35 -4.01
CA ALA A 695 46.71 17.64 -4.06
C ALA A 695 45.19 17.53 -3.87
N ALA A 696 44.55 16.47 -4.36
CA ALA A 696 43.15 16.15 -4.07
C ALA A 696 42.95 15.74 -2.61
N LEU A 697 43.88 14.97 -2.03
CA LEU A 697 43.84 14.60 -0.63
C LEU A 697 43.95 15.82 0.30
N GLN A 698 44.82 16.78 -0.03
CA GLN A 698 44.94 18.03 0.71
C GLN A 698 43.66 18.86 0.62
N ARG A 699 43.04 18.95 -0.57
CA ARG A 699 41.73 19.61 -0.75
C ARG A 699 40.63 18.92 0.05
N LEU A 700 40.63 17.59 0.12
CA LEU A 700 39.65 16.84 0.91
C LEU A 700 39.82 17.11 2.40
N ASN A 701 41.06 17.23 2.88
CA ASN A 701 41.36 17.63 4.26
C ASN A 701 40.86 19.05 4.57
N GLU A 702 41.04 20.00 3.63
CA GLU A 702 40.49 21.37 3.76
C GLU A 702 38.95 21.35 3.82
N GLU A 703 38.27 20.49 3.05
CA GLU A 703 36.81 20.35 3.15
C GLU A 703 36.37 19.70 4.47
N ALA A 704 37.13 18.74 5.00
CA ALA A 704 36.88 18.16 6.31
C ALA A 704 36.99 19.22 7.41
N GLU A 705 38.02 20.05 7.39
CA GLU A 705 38.18 21.18 8.32
C GLU A 705 37.05 22.20 8.18
N ARG A 706 36.62 22.51 6.95
CA ARG A 706 35.47 23.39 6.71
C ARG A 706 34.18 22.81 7.27
N LEU A 707 33.95 21.51 7.04
CA LEU A 707 32.76 20.80 7.51
C LEU A 707 32.72 20.77 9.03
N VAL A 708 33.84 20.47 9.70
CA VAL A 708 33.95 20.61 11.16
C VAL A 708 33.71 22.06 11.58
N SER A 709 34.35 23.06 10.95
CA SER A 709 34.19 24.45 11.36
C SER A 709 32.77 25.01 11.20
N ASN A 710 32.01 24.50 10.23
CA ASN A 710 30.64 24.91 9.94
C ASN A 710 29.61 24.21 10.83
N PHE A 711 29.91 23.00 11.30
CA PHE A 711 28.92 22.13 11.96
C PHE A 711 29.31 21.66 13.37
N VAL A 712 30.56 21.85 13.78
CA VAL A 712 31.13 21.42 15.07
C VAL A 712 31.97 22.58 15.63
N GLY A 713 31.38 23.39 16.53
CA GLY A 713 31.83 24.74 16.88
C GLY A 713 33.30 24.95 17.33
N ARG A 714 33.75 26.23 17.22
CA ARG A 714 35.08 26.74 17.62
C ARG A 714 35.44 26.44 19.10
N PRO A 715 36.73 26.27 19.43
CA PRO A 715 37.19 26.14 20.82
C PRO A 715 36.98 27.42 21.62
N ALA A 716 36.59 27.26 22.88
CA ALA A 716 36.52 28.33 23.86
C ALA A 716 37.92 28.84 24.18
N GLY A 717 38.32 29.94 23.53
CA GLY A 717 39.38 30.83 24.01
C GLY A 717 40.60 30.99 23.10
N VAL A 718 40.51 31.89 22.11
CA VAL A 718 41.57 32.85 21.73
C VAL A 718 40.87 34.08 21.10
N ALA A 719 41.01 35.22 21.79
CA ALA A 719 40.71 36.62 21.43
C ALA A 719 39.45 36.97 20.60
#